data_AF-A0A7W1SPT9-F1
#
_entry.id   AF-A0A7W1SPT9-F1
#
_cell.length_a   1.000
_cell.length_b   1.000
_cell.length_c   1.000
_cell.angle_alpha   90.00
_cell.angle_beta   90.00
_cell.angle_gamma   90.00
#
_symmetry.space_group_name_H-M   'P 1'
#
loop_
_entity.id
_entity.type
_entity.pdbx_description
1 polymer ?
#
loop_
_entity_poly.entity_id
_entity_poly.type
_entity_poly.pdbx_seq_one_letter_code
_entity_poly.pdbx_strand_id
1 'polypeptide(L)'
;DVGFDGLNDVDETRFFADYLTRAAQVVNPQALTAIQDDPSADNYVFFRGEQYDNEQRNILERYKYFKNPQGNSATPQQSNVPYPTAESNLPNVEDINRDNTLSTNESYYQYRVSLRPQEMVVGQNHITDKVLGQGMTADGETIDVHWYQFKIPIRNPDAVIGGIQDFTSIRFMRIYLRGFSDSIICRFARLDLIRGEWRKYLFDLRSPGEYLADDGSGSTLFDIGAVNIEENGTKVPVNYVVPPGIDRVIDVANPQLRRLNEQALVLKVCDLEDGDARAAYRNTNFDVRSYKNLRMFVHAEALNDQILNDGDVSVFIRLGRDYNENYYEYEIPLKVTLPGRYQGAQDHPDLRKVWPLENDININFESFTNLKLERNLENAPVNQRYEKKDGNVNLAIVGNPQLSDVTAIVIGVRNPKKQGIDDPDDGLAKCAEIWVNELRLTDFDKNNGWATTGRLAAKLADFGDITLAGNMSTPGFGSIEKKISERQRETIRSYDLSGNFRMGKLLPENWNLNIPMFLGISEGFIDPQFHPNDPDLLFRDVINSYEAEGRGDTAAVIRSMVQDYTKRRSINFANVRKEKGKGATKSHFYDIENFALTLSYNETYMRNINTEYNVTHLYRGAIAYAFNTTPTNYKPFSKIQAINKNKYLKLISDFNFSLMPSRISVITNVDRLFNAIQIRNTFPSADYKIPETFNKNFVMMRNYELRHDISKSLKFDYTANNTARILEPYGRIDTDEKRDSLKQSIYTLGTNTLFSQAANINYTLPLNKFPLTDWITVSARLGSTYDWMRAPFATDSIGNTIKNSWSEQVNGQLNFVSLYNKVPYLKKVNQKVQKKGAQRAGAAKPPPPRPTTTPTDTTKKKEKEGFTIFEQTARLIMTVKNASLTYTENQGTILPGYNDSPYLLGMNRDFSNPGLGFVFGQQDPNFARTAADRGMLEQVSVQNVPYSTTRSTNFNGRANLEPIRDLRVELNMTRNFAQSNSEFFRWNDSIQDF
;
A
#
# COMPACT_ATOMS: atom_id res chain seq x y z
N ASP A 1 39.37 26.86 -8.02
CA ASP A 1 38.35 27.69 -7.37
C ASP A 1 38.71 29.12 -7.70
N VAL A 2 37.95 29.70 -8.62
CA VAL A 2 38.30 30.91 -9.40
C VAL A 2 37.05 31.78 -9.57
N GLY A 3 36.26 31.88 -8.49
CA GLY A 3 35.08 32.74 -8.51
C GLY A 3 33.91 32.28 -9.39
N PHE A 4 32.97 33.21 -9.59
CA PHE A 4 31.85 33.05 -10.55
C PHE A 4 32.26 33.48 -11.97
N ASP A 5 33.34 34.24 -12.14
CA ASP A 5 33.82 34.70 -13.44
C ASP A 5 34.65 33.64 -14.19
N GLY A 6 35.18 32.64 -13.47
CA GLY A 6 35.99 31.58 -14.04
C GLY A 6 37.42 32.01 -14.37
N LEU A 7 37.86 33.16 -13.87
CA LEU A 7 39.18 33.74 -14.08
C LEU A 7 39.97 33.75 -12.76
N ASN A 8 41.29 33.64 -12.81
CA ASN A 8 42.12 33.93 -11.64
C ASN A 8 42.58 35.40 -11.68
N ASP A 9 43.12 35.93 -10.58
CA ASP A 9 43.60 37.33 -10.50
C ASP A 9 44.48 37.76 -11.70
N VAL A 10 45.35 36.86 -12.18
CA VAL A 10 46.26 37.15 -13.31
C VAL A 10 45.50 37.30 -14.63
N ASP A 11 44.51 36.46 -14.88
CA ASP A 11 43.68 36.52 -16.09
C ASP A 11 42.62 37.63 -15.98
N GLU A 12 42.15 37.96 -14.78
CA GLU A 12 41.31 39.13 -14.52
C GLU A 12 42.02 40.45 -14.89
N THR A 13 43.29 40.63 -14.53
CA THR A 13 44.03 41.85 -14.91
C THR A 13 44.09 42.07 -16.42
N ARG A 14 44.08 40.98 -17.20
CA ARG A 14 44.02 41.02 -18.67
C ARG A 14 42.61 41.30 -19.15
N PHE A 15 41.61 40.63 -18.58
CA PHE A 15 40.20 40.79 -18.96
C PHE A 15 39.68 42.20 -18.64
N PHE A 16 40.07 42.76 -17.50
CA PHE A 16 39.67 44.09 -17.01
C PHE A 16 40.70 45.20 -17.30
N ALA A 17 41.61 45.02 -18.27
CA ALA A 17 42.66 46.00 -18.58
C ALA A 17 42.13 47.43 -18.87
N ASP A 18 40.99 47.52 -19.55
CA ASP A 18 40.31 48.80 -19.84
C ASP A 18 39.74 49.47 -18.58
N TYR A 19 39.29 48.67 -17.59
CA TYR A 19 38.86 49.17 -16.29
C TYR A 19 40.06 49.66 -15.48
N LEU A 20 41.15 48.88 -15.41
CA LEU A 20 42.36 49.26 -14.69
C LEU A 20 42.99 50.55 -15.23
N THR A 21 42.98 50.74 -16.55
CA THR A 21 43.48 51.96 -17.20
C THR A 21 42.65 53.19 -16.81
N ARG A 22 41.32 53.05 -16.70
CA ARG A 22 40.43 54.12 -16.25
C ARG A 22 40.56 54.37 -14.75
N ALA A 23 40.66 53.32 -13.94
CA ALA A 23 40.85 53.43 -12.50
C ALA A 23 42.13 54.21 -12.17
N ALA A 24 43.23 53.96 -12.88
CA ALA A 24 44.51 54.65 -12.70
C ALA A 24 44.43 56.18 -12.86
N GLN A 25 43.42 56.70 -13.55
CA GLN A 25 43.22 58.14 -13.72
C GLN A 25 42.47 58.80 -12.54
N VAL A 26 41.82 58.01 -11.68
CA VAL A 26 40.89 58.49 -10.65
C VAL A 26 41.37 58.16 -9.23
N VAL A 27 42.05 57.02 -9.04
CA VAL A 27 42.44 56.54 -7.71
C VAL A 27 43.88 56.91 -7.34
N ASN A 28 44.18 56.92 -6.04
CA ASN A 28 45.55 57.09 -5.56
C ASN A 28 46.39 55.82 -5.84
N PRO A 29 47.73 55.91 -5.82
CA PRO A 29 48.58 54.77 -6.17
C PRO A 29 48.36 53.52 -5.30
N GLN A 30 48.03 53.69 -4.02
CA GLN A 30 47.79 52.58 -3.09
C GLN A 30 46.48 51.84 -3.41
N ALA A 31 45.42 52.57 -3.73
CA ALA A 31 44.15 51.99 -4.16
C ALA A 31 44.27 51.38 -5.56
N LEU A 32 45.11 51.94 -6.45
CA LEU A 32 45.37 51.35 -7.75
C LEU A 32 46.04 49.98 -7.61
N THR A 33 47.03 49.84 -6.73
CA THR A 33 47.66 48.55 -6.44
C THR A 33 46.64 47.55 -5.89
N ALA A 34 45.80 47.94 -4.93
CA ALA A 34 44.77 47.05 -4.39
C ALA A 34 43.75 46.59 -5.44
N ILE A 35 43.38 47.44 -6.39
CA ILE A 35 42.47 47.09 -7.50
C ILE A 35 43.19 46.21 -8.55
N GLN A 36 44.50 46.38 -8.73
CA GLN A 36 45.29 45.52 -9.62
C GLN A 36 45.52 44.13 -9.05
N ASP A 37 45.59 44.01 -7.73
CA ASP A 37 45.78 42.74 -7.03
C ASP A 37 44.51 41.87 -7.00
N ASP A 38 43.32 42.48 -7.08
CA ASP A 38 42.02 41.80 -7.13
C ASP A 38 41.01 42.64 -7.97
N PRO A 39 41.07 42.58 -9.31
CA PRO A 39 40.19 43.36 -10.17
C PRO A 39 38.70 43.04 -10.02
N SER A 40 38.32 41.76 -9.82
CA SER A 40 36.93 41.31 -9.61
C SER A 40 36.42 41.54 -8.18
N ALA A 41 37.30 41.89 -7.24
CA ALA A 41 37.02 42.06 -5.82
C ALA A 41 36.43 40.80 -5.15
N ASP A 42 36.80 39.62 -5.63
CA ASP A 42 36.17 38.35 -5.33
C ASP A 42 37.07 37.37 -4.55
N ASN A 43 38.25 37.84 -4.11
CA ASN A 43 39.17 37.05 -3.30
C ASN A 43 38.65 36.78 -1.89
N TYR A 44 38.71 35.50 -1.50
CA TYR A 44 38.30 35.01 -0.19
C TYR A 44 39.38 35.22 0.87
N VAL A 45 38.98 35.70 2.06
CA VAL A 45 39.86 35.76 3.23
C VAL A 45 39.20 35.11 4.46
N PHE A 46 39.91 34.15 5.06
CA PHE A 46 39.44 33.47 6.27
C PHE A 46 39.43 34.42 7.47
N PHE A 47 38.32 34.50 8.21
CA PHE A 47 38.11 35.46 9.30
C PHE A 47 39.09 35.33 10.48
N ARG A 48 39.74 34.15 10.65
CA ARG A 48 40.81 33.91 11.64
C ARG A 48 42.22 33.88 11.02
N GLY A 49 42.38 34.41 9.81
CA GLY A 49 43.67 34.47 9.15
C GLY A 49 44.67 35.32 9.94
N GLU A 50 45.94 34.91 9.90
CA GLU A 50 47.04 35.57 10.62
C GLU A 50 47.21 37.06 10.20
N GLN A 51 46.86 37.40 8.96
CA GLN A 51 46.85 38.78 8.49
C GLN A 51 45.94 39.68 9.35
N TYR A 52 44.72 39.24 9.64
CA TYR A 52 43.78 40.02 10.45
C TYR A 52 44.17 40.06 11.93
N ASP A 53 44.90 39.07 12.41
CA ASP A 53 45.47 39.06 13.76
C ASP A 53 46.61 40.09 13.87
N ASN A 54 47.49 40.15 12.88
CA ASN A 54 48.59 41.12 12.80
C ASN A 54 48.07 42.57 12.64
N GLU A 55 46.97 42.75 11.89
CA GLU A 55 46.31 44.06 11.69
C GLU A 55 45.34 44.44 12.84
N GLN A 56 45.14 43.56 13.83
CA GLN A 56 44.19 43.75 14.95
C GLN A 56 42.77 44.16 14.51
N ARG A 57 42.28 43.58 13.40
CA ARG A 57 40.95 43.89 12.84
C ARG A 57 39.81 43.51 13.78
N ASN A 58 38.77 44.33 13.80
CA ASN A 58 37.56 44.05 14.58
C ASN A 58 36.74 42.89 13.97
N ILE A 59 35.75 42.36 14.71
CA ILE A 59 34.95 41.22 14.25
C ILE A 59 34.23 41.51 12.92
N LEU A 60 33.68 42.71 12.75
CA LEU A 60 32.91 43.06 11.54
C LEU A 60 33.82 43.17 10.31
N GLU A 61 35.01 43.74 10.47
CA GLU A 61 36.03 43.86 9.43
C GLU A 61 36.53 42.48 8.99
N ARG A 62 36.68 41.53 9.92
CA ARG A 62 37.14 40.16 9.62
C ARG A 62 36.21 39.38 8.71
N TYR A 63 34.90 39.62 8.80
CA TYR A 63 33.90 38.94 7.96
C TYR A 63 33.64 39.63 6.63
N LYS A 64 34.27 40.79 6.35
CA LYS A 64 34.00 41.60 5.16
C LYS A 64 34.21 40.83 3.84
N TYR A 65 35.26 40.01 3.76
CA TYR A 65 35.64 39.25 2.57
C TYR A 65 35.45 37.73 2.73
N PHE A 66 34.71 37.30 3.76
CA PHE A 66 34.51 35.87 4.05
C PHE A 66 33.51 35.19 3.10
N LYS A 67 32.69 35.95 2.37
CA LYS A 67 31.69 35.42 1.43
C LYS A 67 32.09 35.50 -0.04
N ASN A 68 33.33 35.91 -0.28
CA ASN A 68 33.92 36.02 -1.60
C ASN A 68 34.22 34.61 -2.16
N PRO A 69 33.98 34.36 -3.46
CA PRO A 69 34.01 33.02 -4.04
C PRO A 69 35.42 32.51 -4.41
N GLN A 70 36.37 33.37 -4.78
CA GLN A 70 37.69 32.93 -5.22
C GLN A 70 38.53 32.42 -4.05
N GLY A 71 38.76 31.11 -4.01
CA GLY A 71 39.58 30.45 -2.99
C GLY A 71 38.83 30.06 -1.72
N ASN A 72 37.50 30.12 -1.70
CA ASN A 72 36.66 29.76 -0.55
C ASN A 72 36.54 28.24 -0.32
N SER A 73 37.03 27.41 -1.23
CA SER A 73 36.97 25.93 -1.17
C SER A 73 38.32 25.22 -1.13
N ALA A 74 39.36 25.90 -0.62
CA ALA A 74 40.71 25.37 -0.53
C ALA A 74 40.79 24.06 0.30
N THR A 75 41.39 23.01 -0.28
CA THR A 75 41.61 21.74 0.42
C THR A 75 42.66 21.88 1.54
N PRO A 76 42.68 21.00 2.56
CA PRO A 76 43.70 21.04 3.61
C PRO A 76 45.15 20.95 3.08
N GLN A 77 45.37 20.35 1.92
CA GLN A 77 46.68 20.30 1.25
C GLN A 77 47.08 21.63 0.59
N GLN A 78 46.11 22.49 0.28
CA GLN A 78 46.32 23.81 -0.31
C GLN A 78 46.42 24.92 0.75
N SER A 79 46.10 24.62 2.02
CA SER A 79 46.18 25.57 3.11
C SER A 79 47.52 25.47 3.84
N ASN A 80 48.17 26.61 4.07
CA ASN A 80 49.45 26.71 4.79
C ASN A 80 49.27 26.73 6.33
N VAL A 81 48.03 26.67 6.83
CA VAL A 81 47.70 26.69 8.25
C VAL A 81 47.12 25.35 8.72
N PRO A 82 47.33 24.96 10.00
CA PRO A 82 46.97 23.63 10.50
C PRO A 82 45.46 23.42 10.73
N TYR A 83 44.61 24.38 10.36
CA TYR A 83 43.17 24.33 10.53
C TYR A 83 42.46 24.57 9.18
N PRO A 84 41.25 24.01 8.97
CA PRO A 84 40.51 24.22 7.73
C PRO A 84 40.16 25.70 7.55
N THR A 85 40.52 26.25 6.39
CA THR A 85 40.24 27.63 6.01
C THR A 85 39.14 27.75 4.96
N ALA A 86 38.59 26.65 4.45
CA ALA A 86 37.49 26.66 3.49
C ALA A 86 36.16 27.07 4.14
N GLU A 87 35.38 27.86 3.42
CA GLU A 87 33.98 28.16 3.73
C GLU A 87 33.06 27.00 3.31
N SER A 88 33.35 26.38 2.16
CA SER A 88 32.54 25.31 1.56
C SER A 88 33.44 24.33 0.79
N ASN A 89 33.03 23.06 0.67
CA ASN A 89 33.70 22.07 -0.19
C ASN A 89 33.00 21.91 -1.55
N LEU A 90 32.00 22.75 -1.83
CA LEU A 90 31.21 22.72 -3.06
C LEU A 90 31.68 23.82 -4.00
N PRO A 91 31.66 23.59 -5.32
CA PRO A 91 31.95 24.64 -6.27
C PRO A 91 30.90 25.75 -6.17
N ASN A 92 31.33 26.99 -6.35
CA ASN A 92 30.44 28.13 -6.53
C ASN A 92 29.73 27.97 -7.88
N VAL A 93 28.40 27.89 -7.87
CA VAL A 93 27.57 27.72 -9.08
C VAL A 93 26.42 28.74 -9.07
N GLU A 94 25.95 29.12 -10.25
CA GLU A 94 24.81 30.04 -10.41
C GLU A 94 23.44 29.37 -10.14
N ASP A 95 23.45 28.08 -9.76
CA ASP A 95 22.27 27.29 -9.42
C ASP A 95 22.11 27.17 -7.89
N ILE A 96 21.23 28.00 -7.32
CA ILE A 96 20.99 28.07 -5.88
C ILE A 96 20.20 26.85 -5.37
N ASN A 97 19.23 26.34 -6.15
CA ASN A 97 18.34 25.24 -5.74
C ASN A 97 18.80 23.85 -6.20
N ARG A 98 19.88 23.76 -6.99
CA ARG A 98 20.51 22.53 -7.48
C ARG A 98 19.61 21.69 -8.37
N ASP A 99 18.77 22.33 -9.18
CA ASP A 99 17.94 21.62 -10.16
C ASP A 99 18.66 21.37 -11.50
N ASN A 100 19.94 21.76 -11.59
CA ASN A 100 20.81 21.71 -12.76
C ASN A 100 20.34 22.61 -13.91
N THR A 101 19.52 23.62 -13.62
CA THR A 101 19.06 24.62 -14.59
C THR A 101 19.23 26.03 -14.05
N LEU A 102 19.46 26.99 -14.94
CA LEU A 102 19.47 28.41 -14.57
C LEU A 102 18.05 28.96 -14.68
N SER A 103 17.49 29.42 -13.56
CA SER A 103 16.18 30.08 -13.55
C SER A 103 16.32 31.56 -13.95
N THR A 104 16.21 31.86 -15.25
CA THR A 104 16.38 33.22 -15.79
C THR A 104 15.12 34.09 -15.76
N ASN A 105 13.98 33.54 -15.33
CA ASN A 105 12.72 34.28 -15.28
C ASN A 105 12.62 35.10 -13.99
N GLU A 106 12.37 36.40 -14.10
CA GLU A 106 12.21 37.33 -12.99
C GLU A 106 10.71 37.66 -12.78
N SER A 107 10.02 36.76 -12.06
CA SER A 107 8.63 36.94 -11.62
C SER A 107 8.57 36.85 -10.09
N TYR A 108 8.27 37.95 -9.40
CA TYR A 108 8.34 38.01 -7.93
C TYR A 108 7.38 39.02 -7.31
N TYR A 109 7.13 38.79 -6.02
CA TYR A 109 6.43 39.70 -5.13
C TYR A 109 7.44 40.56 -4.36
N GLN A 110 7.23 41.87 -4.33
CA GLN A 110 8.11 42.80 -3.65
C GLN A 110 7.45 43.35 -2.38
N TYR A 111 8.23 43.40 -1.30
CA TYR A 111 7.86 44.00 -0.01
C TYR A 111 8.94 45.00 0.38
N ARG A 112 8.54 46.22 0.73
CA ARG A 112 9.45 47.33 1.05
C ARG A 112 9.37 47.64 2.53
N VAL A 113 10.49 47.42 3.22
CA VAL A 113 10.68 47.85 4.61
C VAL A 113 11.56 49.10 4.64
N SER A 114 11.12 50.14 5.31
CA SER A 114 11.88 51.37 5.52
C SER A 114 12.68 51.28 6.83
N LEU A 115 13.93 51.71 6.84
CA LEU A 115 14.77 51.75 8.06
C LEU A 115 15.03 53.19 8.53
N ARG A 116 14.18 54.14 8.14
CA ARG A 116 14.29 55.54 8.58
C ARG A 116 13.86 55.65 10.04
N PRO A 117 14.64 56.32 10.92
CA PRO A 117 14.30 56.44 12.34
C PRO A 117 12.88 56.97 12.62
N GLN A 118 12.36 57.86 11.76
CA GLN A 118 11.02 58.44 11.90
C GLN A 118 9.89 57.44 11.62
N GLU A 119 10.15 56.39 10.83
CA GLU A 119 9.18 55.38 10.39
C GLU A 119 9.30 54.08 11.23
N MET A 120 10.12 54.09 12.28
CA MET A 120 10.32 52.97 13.22
C MET A 120 9.34 53.04 14.40
N VAL A 121 8.05 53.14 14.09
CA VAL A 121 6.93 53.28 15.05
C VAL A 121 6.00 52.07 14.94
N VAL A 122 5.51 51.55 16.07
CA VAL A 122 4.57 50.41 16.12
C VAL A 122 3.28 50.76 15.36
N GLY A 123 2.81 49.85 14.51
CA GLY A 123 1.61 50.02 13.68
C GLY A 123 1.88 50.56 12.28
N GLN A 124 3.09 51.03 11.99
CA GLN A 124 3.52 51.43 10.64
C GLN A 124 4.66 50.53 10.15
N ASN A 125 4.92 50.53 8.84
CA ASN A 125 6.12 49.89 8.27
C ASN A 125 6.28 48.40 8.64
N HIS A 126 5.16 47.68 8.77
CA HIS A 126 5.07 46.28 9.21
C HIS A 126 5.60 45.98 10.63
N ILE A 127 5.75 46.99 11.49
CA ILE A 127 6.20 46.80 12.88
C ILE A 127 5.00 46.48 13.78
N THR A 128 5.00 45.29 14.38
CA THR A 128 3.95 44.85 15.32
C THR A 128 4.28 45.15 16.77
N ASP A 129 5.57 45.15 17.13
CA ASP A 129 6.02 45.38 18.49
C ASP A 129 7.43 45.97 18.55
N LYS A 130 7.74 46.64 19.67
CA LYS A 130 9.03 47.26 19.97
C LYS A 130 9.36 47.06 21.46
N VAL A 131 10.41 46.30 21.73
CA VAL A 131 10.89 46.04 23.10
C VAL A 131 12.21 46.77 23.35
N LEU A 132 12.33 47.45 24.49
CA LEU A 132 13.58 48.04 24.97
C LEU A 132 14.31 47.00 25.85
N GLY A 133 15.50 46.60 25.43
CA GLY A 133 16.40 45.74 26.21
C GLY A 133 17.66 46.49 26.64
N GLN A 134 18.27 46.04 27.72
CA GLN A 134 19.59 46.51 28.16
C GLN A 134 20.62 45.41 27.92
N GLY A 135 21.64 45.70 27.12
CA GLY A 135 22.78 44.82 26.88
C GLY A 135 23.99 45.29 27.67
N MET A 136 24.83 44.38 28.14
CA MET A 136 26.14 44.71 28.72
C MET A 136 27.22 44.35 27.70
N THR A 137 28.07 45.31 27.35
CA THR A 137 29.23 45.08 26.48
C THR A 137 30.30 44.26 27.21
N ALA A 138 31.24 43.67 26.47
CA ALA A 138 32.36 42.93 27.06
C ALA A 138 33.22 43.79 28.00
N ASP A 139 33.23 45.10 27.78
CA ASP A 139 33.94 46.10 28.58
C ASP A 139 33.15 46.56 29.83
N GLY A 140 31.92 46.07 29.99
CA GLY A 140 31.07 46.30 31.16
C GLY A 140 30.14 47.51 31.06
N GLU A 141 30.07 48.19 29.92
CA GLU A 141 29.13 49.30 29.68
C GLU A 141 27.72 48.78 29.32
N THR A 142 26.69 49.40 29.88
CA THR A 142 25.29 49.12 29.54
C THR A 142 24.88 49.92 28.31
N ILE A 143 24.35 49.23 27.30
CA ILE A 143 23.79 49.83 26.07
C ILE A 143 22.30 49.55 25.98
N ASP A 144 21.53 50.57 25.61
CA ASP A 144 20.11 50.42 25.30
C ASP A 144 19.95 49.86 23.88
N VAL A 145 19.30 48.70 23.76
CA VAL A 145 19.08 48.00 22.50
C VAL A 145 17.58 47.91 22.25
N HIS A 146 17.16 48.38 21.08
CA HIS A 146 15.79 48.26 20.63
C HIS A 146 15.61 47.00 19.79
N TRP A 147 14.67 46.15 20.18
CA TRP A 147 14.23 44.98 19.43
C TRP A 147 12.92 45.31 18.70
N TYR A 148 12.98 45.35 17.37
CA TYR A 148 11.82 45.60 16.52
C TYR A 148 11.31 44.28 15.93
N GLN A 149 10.01 44.03 16.07
CA GLN A 149 9.36 42.88 15.46
C GLN A 149 8.67 43.31 14.16
N PHE A 150 9.18 42.83 13.03
CA PHE A 150 8.57 43.02 11.71
C PHE A 150 7.70 41.82 11.33
N LYS A 151 6.45 42.07 10.91
CA LYS A 151 5.52 41.06 10.42
C LYS A 151 4.95 41.48 9.07
N ILE A 152 5.50 40.92 8.00
CA ILE A 152 5.15 41.26 6.62
C ILE A 152 4.06 40.30 6.11
N PRO A 153 2.87 40.78 5.70
CA PRO A 153 1.81 39.93 5.18
C PRO A 153 2.10 39.56 3.71
N ILE A 154 2.60 38.35 3.48
CA ILE A 154 3.01 37.91 2.14
C ILE A 154 1.89 37.96 1.08
N ARG A 155 0.60 37.87 1.45
CA ARG A 155 -0.48 37.92 0.45
C ARG A 155 -0.77 39.33 -0.08
N ASN A 156 -0.22 40.36 0.56
CA ASN A 156 -0.44 41.76 0.20
C ASN A 156 0.90 42.39 -0.21
N PRO A 157 1.41 42.12 -1.42
CA PRO A 157 2.67 42.66 -1.89
C PRO A 157 2.54 44.15 -2.23
N ASP A 158 3.62 44.91 -2.07
CA ASP A 158 3.68 46.33 -2.50
C ASP A 158 3.74 46.45 -4.02
N ALA A 159 4.38 45.48 -4.69
CA ALA A 159 4.43 45.38 -6.14
C ALA A 159 4.51 43.92 -6.61
N VAL A 160 3.90 43.66 -7.77
CA VAL A 160 3.92 42.37 -8.47
C VAL A 160 4.68 42.55 -9.78
N ILE A 161 5.79 41.82 -9.95
CA ILE A 161 6.67 41.93 -11.11
C ILE A 161 6.64 40.61 -11.89
N GLY A 162 6.66 40.67 -13.22
CA GLY A 162 6.81 39.49 -14.09
C GLY A 162 5.59 38.58 -14.18
N GLY A 163 4.38 39.09 -13.92
CA GLY A 163 3.12 38.38 -14.20
C GLY A 163 2.81 37.19 -13.28
N ILE A 164 3.45 37.09 -12.11
CA ILE A 164 3.15 36.07 -11.11
C ILE A 164 1.72 36.24 -10.57
N GLN A 165 0.93 35.15 -10.58
CA GLN A 165 -0.49 35.21 -10.21
C GLN A 165 -0.76 34.76 -8.78
N ASP A 166 -0.02 33.76 -8.29
CA ASP A 166 -0.24 33.19 -6.96
C ASP A 166 1.05 32.73 -6.25
N PHE A 167 0.87 32.24 -5.02
CA PHE A 167 1.93 31.71 -4.15
C PHE A 167 2.12 30.19 -4.27
N THR A 168 1.63 29.55 -5.33
CA THR A 168 1.74 28.08 -5.46
C THR A 168 3.16 27.62 -5.71
N SER A 169 3.97 28.42 -6.41
CA SER A 169 5.37 28.10 -6.73
C SER A 169 6.30 29.28 -6.43
N ILE A 170 6.70 29.41 -5.16
CA ILE A 170 7.75 30.35 -4.73
C ILE A 170 9.03 29.55 -4.44
N ARG A 171 10.09 29.83 -5.21
CA ARG A 171 11.36 29.09 -5.14
C ARG A 171 12.46 29.82 -4.38
N PHE A 172 12.53 31.14 -4.53
CA PHE A 172 13.63 31.95 -4.01
C PHE A 172 13.09 33.13 -3.21
N MET A 173 13.85 33.53 -2.19
CA MET A 173 13.66 34.78 -1.45
C MET A 173 14.93 35.61 -1.58
N ARG A 174 14.80 36.86 -2.03
CA ARG A 174 15.93 37.79 -2.18
C ARG A 174 15.69 39.02 -1.30
N ILE A 175 16.61 39.28 -0.37
CA ILE A 175 16.64 40.49 0.45
C ILE A 175 17.79 41.35 -0.06
N TYR A 176 17.52 42.63 -0.32
CA TYR A 176 18.54 43.59 -0.72
C TYR A 176 18.30 44.94 -0.04
N LEU A 177 19.38 45.66 0.23
CA LEU A 177 19.39 46.94 0.92
C LEU A 177 19.77 48.04 -0.08
N ARG A 178 19.03 49.14 -0.13
CA ARG A 178 19.33 50.29 -0.98
C ARG A 178 19.00 51.62 -0.31
N GLY A 179 19.66 52.69 -0.73
CA GLY A 179 19.35 54.06 -0.30
C GLY A 179 19.99 54.50 1.02
N PHE A 180 21.10 53.87 1.42
CA PHE A 180 21.90 54.28 2.57
C PHE A 180 23.08 55.15 2.11
N SER A 181 23.39 56.21 2.86
CA SER A 181 24.53 57.09 2.60
C SER A 181 25.85 56.58 3.20
N ASP A 182 25.76 55.68 4.18
CA ASP A 182 26.88 55.07 4.90
C ASP A 182 26.58 53.57 5.11
N SER A 183 27.58 52.83 5.58
CA SER A 183 27.49 51.43 5.95
C SER A 183 26.39 51.17 7.01
N ILE A 184 25.58 50.15 6.77
CA ILE A 184 24.53 49.69 7.70
C ILE A 184 24.73 48.21 8.02
N ILE A 185 24.50 47.85 9.28
CA ILE A 185 24.59 46.48 9.77
C ILE A 185 23.22 46.08 10.31
N CYS A 186 22.52 45.22 9.58
CA CYS A 186 21.27 44.62 10.03
C CYS A 186 21.55 43.30 10.76
N ARG A 187 21.13 43.21 12.02
CA ARG A 187 21.21 41.97 12.81
C ARG A 187 19.81 41.42 13.01
N PHE A 188 19.56 40.24 12.46
CA PHE A 188 18.30 39.53 12.65
C PHE A 188 18.47 38.53 13.80
N ALA A 189 17.80 38.74 14.93
CA ALA A 189 17.75 37.70 15.97
C ALA A 189 16.98 36.46 15.48
N ARG A 190 15.94 36.69 14.69
CA ARG A 190 15.10 35.65 14.08
C ARG A 190 14.53 36.16 12.77
N LEU A 191 14.58 35.35 11.72
CA LEU A 191 14.01 35.63 10.41
C LEU A 191 13.30 34.37 9.92
N ASP A 192 11.97 34.37 10.02
CA ASP A 192 11.15 33.17 9.81
C ASP A 192 10.01 33.43 8.82
N LEU A 193 9.67 32.41 8.04
CA LEU A 193 8.42 32.33 7.32
C LEU A 193 7.38 31.60 8.18
N ILE A 194 6.41 32.36 8.70
CA ILE A 194 5.39 31.82 9.60
C ILE A 194 4.17 31.39 8.80
N ARG A 195 3.75 30.13 8.99
CA ARG A 195 2.50 29.59 8.44
C ARG A 195 1.40 29.65 9.51
N GLY A 196 0.29 30.31 9.20
CA GLY A 196 -0.93 30.24 10.01
C GLY A 196 -1.66 28.91 9.80
N GLU A 197 -2.11 28.28 10.89
CA GLU A 197 -2.99 27.10 10.83
C GLU A 197 -4.44 27.46 10.48
N TRP A 198 -4.86 28.68 10.85
CA TRP A 198 -6.14 29.28 10.52
C TRP A 198 -6.05 30.12 9.25
N ARG A 199 -7.08 30.04 8.40
CA ARG A 199 -7.14 30.71 7.10
C ARG A 199 -8.33 31.67 7.05
N LYS A 200 -8.17 32.81 6.36
CA LYS A 200 -9.27 33.76 6.12
C LYS A 200 -10.29 33.12 5.20
N TYR A 201 -11.56 33.15 5.58
CA TYR A 201 -12.67 32.85 4.69
C TYR A 201 -12.95 34.08 3.83
N LEU A 202 -12.91 33.94 2.51
CA LEU A 202 -12.94 35.06 1.56
C LEU A 202 -14.31 35.30 0.92
N PHE A 203 -15.26 34.39 1.11
CA PHE A 203 -16.59 34.51 0.52
C PHE A 203 -17.55 35.27 1.45
N ASP A 204 -18.64 35.75 0.87
CA ASP A 204 -19.65 36.52 1.57
C ASP A 204 -20.34 35.69 2.68
N LEU A 205 -20.56 36.33 3.82
CA LEU A 205 -21.21 35.81 5.02
C LEU A 205 -22.31 36.75 5.53
N ARG A 206 -22.72 37.73 4.71
CA ARG A 206 -23.81 38.67 5.00
C ARG A 206 -25.12 37.96 5.33
N SER A 207 -25.82 38.51 6.33
CA SER A 207 -27.13 38.02 6.74
C SER A 207 -28.20 38.31 5.66
N PRO A 208 -29.22 37.46 5.48
CA PRO A 208 -30.29 37.76 4.53
C PRO A 208 -31.02 39.08 4.87
N GLY A 209 -31.23 39.96 3.88
CA GLY A 209 -32.09 41.15 4.02
C GLY A 209 -31.77 42.26 3.02
N GLU A 210 -32.53 43.35 3.08
CA GLU A 210 -32.27 44.54 2.24
C GLU A 210 -31.04 45.29 2.75
N TYR A 211 -30.10 45.56 1.85
CA TYR A 211 -28.91 46.37 2.11
C TYR A 211 -29.07 47.70 1.37
N LEU A 212 -28.62 48.81 1.97
CA LEU A 212 -28.49 50.05 1.22
C LEU A 212 -27.55 49.79 0.03
N ALA A 213 -27.95 50.23 -1.16
CA ALA A 213 -27.08 50.16 -2.33
C ALA A 213 -25.90 51.11 -2.10
N ASP A 214 -24.76 50.56 -1.70
CA ASP A 214 -23.51 51.31 -1.51
C ASP A 214 -22.51 50.98 -2.62
N ASP A 215 -21.86 52.04 -3.09
CA ASP A 215 -20.91 52.18 -4.18
C ASP A 215 -19.46 51.83 -3.77
N GLY A 216 -19.29 51.05 -2.70
CA GLY A 216 -17.98 50.77 -2.10
C GLY A 216 -17.80 49.34 -1.59
N SER A 217 -17.78 48.35 -2.49
CA SER A 217 -17.29 47.01 -2.14
C SER A 217 -15.81 47.06 -1.69
N GLY A 218 -15.53 46.85 -0.39
CA GLY A 218 -14.25 46.26 0.05
C GLY A 218 -13.39 46.95 1.13
N SER A 219 -13.92 47.83 1.99
CA SER A 219 -13.09 48.48 3.03
C SER A 219 -12.88 47.67 4.32
N THR A 220 -13.68 46.64 4.62
CA THR A 220 -13.54 45.86 5.87
C THR A 220 -12.16 45.19 5.96
N LEU A 221 -11.33 45.65 6.90
CA LEU A 221 -10.02 45.08 7.16
C LEU A 221 -10.18 43.89 8.11
N PHE A 222 -9.89 42.68 7.62
CA PHE A 222 -9.88 41.46 8.44
C PHE A 222 -8.49 40.83 8.47
N ASP A 223 -7.90 40.73 9.66
CA ASP A 223 -6.61 40.09 9.87
C ASP A 223 -6.63 38.97 10.92
N ILE A 224 -5.80 37.95 10.68
CA ILE A 224 -5.66 36.79 11.56
C ILE A 224 -4.27 36.81 12.17
N GLY A 225 -4.22 36.86 13.49
CA GLY A 225 -2.99 36.87 14.27
C GLY A 225 -2.96 35.77 15.33
N ALA A 226 -1.90 35.81 16.13
CA ALA A 226 -1.82 35.09 17.39
C ALA A 226 -1.26 36.04 18.43
N VAL A 227 -1.82 36.02 19.63
CA VAL A 227 -1.26 36.70 20.80
C VAL A 227 -0.72 35.64 21.75
N ASN A 228 0.41 35.94 22.38
CA ASN A 228 1.09 34.99 23.25
C ASN A 228 1.60 35.63 24.53
N ILE A 229 1.82 34.82 25.55
CA ILE A 229 2.21 35.32 26.89
C ILE A 229 3.65 35.86 26.94
N GLU A 230 4.56 35.36 26.10
CA GLU A 230 5.98 35.72 26.14
C GLU A 230 6.28 37.04 25.42
N GLU A 231 5.58 37.33 24.32
CA GLU A 231 5.74 38.52 23.49
C GLU A 231 4.67 39.57 23.83
N ASN A 232 3.41 39.17 24.03
CA ASN A 232 2.28 40.10 24.17
C ASN A 232 1.80 40.30 25.62
N GLY A 233 2.55 39.83 26.61
CA GLY A 233 2.27 40.05 28.03
C GLY A 233 2.33 41.52 28.48
N THR A 234 2.80 42.42 27.61
CA THR A 234 2.85 43.88 27.82
C THR A 234 2.09 44.69 26.76
N LYS A 235 1.25 44.04 25.94
CA LYS A 235 0.42 44.69 24.90
C LYS A 235 -0.52 45.76 25.48
N VAL A 236 -0.83 46.77 24.67
CA VAL A 236 -1.83 47.84 24.89
C VAL A 236 -2.87 47.76 23.76
N PRO A 237 -4.18 47.97 23.99
CA PRO A 237 -4.83 48.44 25.21
C PRO A 237 -5.01 47.38 26.31
N VAL A 238 -5.13 46.10 25.96
CA VAL A 238 -5.20 44.98 26.92
C VAL A 238 -3.97 44.09 26.76
N ASN A 239 -3.33 43.70 27.87
CA ASN A 239 -2.22 42.75 27.87
C ASN A 239 -2.72 41.30 27.92
N TYR A 240 -2.02 40.39 27.23
CA TYR A 240 -2.41 38.99 27.22
C TYR A 240 -2.17 38.33 28.61
N VAL A 241 -3.22 37.71 29.15
CA VAL A 241 -3.16 36.88 30.35
C VAL A 241 -3.71 35.48 30.04
N VAL A 242 -3.11 34.46 30.64
CA VAL A 242 -3.54 33.06 30.45
C VAL A 242 -4.98 32.90 30.96
N PRO A 243 -5.89 32.23 30.22
CA PRO A 243 -7.26 32.03 30.68
C PRO A 243 -7.35 31.32 32.03
N PRO A 244 -8.37 31.62 32.85
CA PRO A 244 -8.56 30.96 34.15
C PRO A 244 -8.63 29.43 34.06
N GLY A 245 -7.87 28.76 34.92
CA GLY A 245 -7.85 27.30 35.00
C GLY A 245 -7.02 26.61 33.92
N ILE A 246 -6.26 27.37 33.12
CA ILE A 246 -5.27 26.84 32.17
C ILE A 246 -3.87 27.09 32.70
N ASP A 247 -3.08 26.02 32.78
CA ASP A 247 -1.67 26.08 33.17
C ASP A 247 -0.78 25.89 31.94
N ARG A 248 0.34 26.61 31.91
CA ARG A 248 1.35 26.44 30.85
C ARG A 248 1.94 25.03 30.92
N VAL A 249 1.94 24.35 29.77
CA VAL A 249 2.51 23.00 29.64
C VAL A 249 3.99 23.01 30.02
N ILE A 250 4.42 22.04 30.83
CA ILE A 250 5.81 21.89 31.24
C ILE A 250 6.49 20.84 30.36
N ASP A 251 7.61 21.22 29.77
CA ASP A 251 8.48 20.32 29.01
C ASP A 251 9.36 19.52 29.97
N VAL A 252 8.96 18.27 30.26
CA VAL A 252 9.67 17.33 31.14
C VAL A 252 10.87 16.65 30.46
N ALA A 253 11.09 16.86 29.16
CA ALA A 253 12.23 16.27 28.45
C ALA A 253 13.56 16.95 28.81
N ASN A 254 13.50 18.18 29.32
CA ASN A 254 14.65 18.95 29.75
C ASN A 254 14.88 18.82 31.27
N PRO A 255 16.14 18.69 31.73
CA PRO A 255 16.45 18.61 33.17
C PRO A 255 16.11 19.90 33.94
N GLN A 256 15.96 21.02 33.22
CA GLN A 256 15.36 22.25 33.73
C GLN A 256 13.91 22.32 33.22
N LEU A 257 12.95 22.36 34.15
CA LEU A 257 11.53 22.45 33.82
C LEU A 257 11.26 23.77 33.08
N ARG A 258 11.03 23.68 31.78
CA ARG A 258 10.69 24.83 30.93
C ARG A 258 9.19 24.86 30.69
N ARG A 259 8.57 26.02 30.87
CA ARG A 259 7.17 26.25 30.50
C ARG A 259 7.10 26.55 29.00
N LEU A 260 6.24 25.84 28.29
CA LEU A 260 5.96 26.10 26.88
C LEU A 260 5.16 27.40 26.73
N ASN A 261 5.23 28.00 25.54
CA ASN A 261 4.48 29.22 25.23
C ASN A 261 2.98 28.91 25.14
N GLU A 262 2.16 29.86 25.55
CA GLU A 262 0.69 29.81 25.54
C GLU A 262 0.19 30.89 24.57
N GLN A 263 -0.69 30.52 23.63
CA GLN A 263 -1.11 31.40 22.54
C GLN A 263 -2.62 31.33 22.27
N ALA A 264 -3.23 32.46 21.91
CA ALA A 264 -4.61 32.56 21.46
C ALA A 264 -4.69 33.05 20.01
N LEU A 265 -5.74 32.65 19.29
CA LEU A 265 -6.05 33.14 17.95
C LEU A 265 -6.60 34.56 18.04
N VAL A 266 -6.13 35.46 17.18
CA VAL A 266 -6.68 36.83 17.07
C VAL A 266 -7.46 36.99 15.78
N LEU A 267 -8.69 37.45 15.90
CA LEU A 267 -9.54 37.91 14.81
C LEU A 267 -9.65 39.43 14.92
N LYS A 268 -8.88 40.14 14.11
CA LYS A 268 -8.86 41.61 14.09
C LYS A 268 -9.74 42.09 12.94
N VAL A 269 -10.76 42.87 13.25
CA VAL A 269 -11.70 43.40 12.26
C VAL A 269 -11.86 44.91 12.43
N CYS A 270 -11.93 45.63 11.31
CA CYS A 270 -12.30 47.04 11.29
C CYS A 270 -13.14 47.36 10.06
N ASP A 271 -14.03 48.35 10.17
CA ASP A 271 -15.07 48.67 9.19
C ASP A 271 -15.97 47.45 8.88
N LEU A 272 -16.40 46.72 9.92
CA LEU A 272 -17.37 45.62 9.78
C LEU A 272 -18.79 46.18 9.66
N GLU A 273 -19.33 46.18 8.43
CA GLU A 273 -20.66 46.69 8.10
C GLU A 273 -21.79 45.98 8.88
N ASP A 274 -22.93 46.68 9.02
CA ASP A 274 -24.17 46.16 9.63
C ASP A 274 -24.65 44.87 8.93
N GLY A 275 -24.85 43.80 9.71
CA GLY A 275 -25.22 42.49 9.20
C GLY A 275 -24.14 41.72 8.42
N ASP A 276 -22.90 42.21 8.35
CA ASP A 276 -21.77 41.53 7.72
C ASP A 276 -20.98 40.68 8.75
N ALA A 277 -20.25 39.68 8.25
CA ALA A 277 -19.43 38.78 9.04
C ALA A 277 -18.09 38.46 8.36
N ARG A 278 -17.06 38.27 9.18
CA ARG A 278 -15.74 37.81 8.73
C ARG A 278 -15.31 36.62 9.57
N ALA A 279 -14.71 35.62 8.93
CA ALA A 279 -14.39 34.38 9.60
C ALA A 279 -13.01 33.83 9.24
N ALA A 280 -12.46 33.08 10.18
CA ALA A 280 -11.32 32.20 9.99
C ALA A 280 -11.81 30.75 9.99
N TYR A 281 -11.20 29.91 9.16
CA TYR A 281 -11.50 28.48 9.15
C TYR A 281 -10.24 27.63 9.31
N ARG A 282 -10.45 26.44 9.83
CA ARG A 282 -9.46 25.38 9.93
C ARG A 282 -10.08 24.07 9.45
N ASN A 283 -9.32 23.34 8.66
CA ASN A 283 -9.71 21.99 8.26
C ASN A 283 -9.27 21.00 9.34
N THR A 284 -10.20 20.14 9.74
CA THR A 284 -10.02 19.12 10.77
C THR A 284 -10.48 17.76 10.25
N ASN A 285 -10.34 16.73 11.07
CA ASN A 285 -10.97 15.42 10.87
C ASN A 285 -11.18 14.84 12.26
N PHE A 286 -12.25 15.28 12.92
CA PHE A 286 -12.55 14.92 14.30
C PHE A 286 -13.96 14.33 14.42
N ASP A 287 -14.05 13.23 15.16
CA ASP A 287 -15.32 12.66 15.61
C ASP A 287 -15.59 13.14 17.03
N VAL A 288 -16.57 14.03 17.18
CA VAL A 288 -16.90 14.63 18.48
C VAL A 288 -17.97 13.87 19.25
N ARG A 289 -18.54 12.79 18.69
CA ARG A 289 -19.69 12.05 19.26
C ARG A 289 -19.40 11.35 20.58
N SER A 290 -18.12 11.15 20.89
CA SER A 290 -17.69 10.60 22.18
C SER A 290 -17.68 11.62 23.31
N TYR A 291 -17.98 12.89 23.04
CA TYR A 291 -17.97 14.00 23.99
C TYR A 291 -19.33 14.69 24.00
N LYS A 292 -19.67 15.33 25.12
CA LYS A 292 -20.96 16.04 25.24
C LYS A 292 -20.84 17.52 24.92
N ASN A 293 -19.71 18.14 25.28
CA ASN A 293 -19.55 19.58 25.21
C ASN A 293 -18.28 19.97 24.44
N LEU A 294 -18.35 21.09 23.72
CA LEU A 294 -17.20 21.83 23.20
C LEU A 294 -17.10 23.16 23.95
N ARG A 295 -15.93 23.43 24.51
CA ARG A 295 -15.66 24.65 25.28
C ARG A 295 -14.56 25.48 24.65
N MET A 296 -14.67 26.79 24.78
CA MET A 296 -13.69 27.75 24.25
C MET A 296 -13.80 29.09 24.99
N PHE A 297 -12.66 29.74 25.25
CA PHE A 297 -12.62 31.08 25.83
C PHE A 297 -12.63 32.14 24.73
N VAL A 298 -13.39 33.22 24.95
CA VAL A 298 -13.45 34.36 24.03
C VAL A 298 -13.26 35.66 24.78
N HIS A 299 -12.50 36.57 24.19
CA HIS A 299 -12.26 37.92 24.65
C HIS A 299 -12.56 38.91 23.51
N ALA A 300 -13.04 40.10 23.85
CA ALA A 300 -13.28 41.19 22.91
C ALA A 300 -12.72 42.50 23.47
N GLU A 301 -11.94 43.21 22.66
CA GLU A 301 -11.49 44.57 22.94
C GLU A 301 -11.75 45.49 21.74
N ALA A 302 -11.86 46.79 22.02
CA ALA A 302 -12.04 47.81 20.99
C ALA A 302 -10.73 48.15 20.28
N LEU A 303 -10.81 48.53 19.00
CA LEU A 303 -9.65 48.94 18.19
C LEU A 303 -9.63 50.46 17.93
N ASN A 304 -8.44 51.06 17.81
CA ASN A 304 -8.22 52.43 17.33
C ASN A 304 -9.01 53.53 18.08
N ASP A 305 -9.15 53.42 19.41
CA ASP A 305 -9.89 54.37 20.26
C ASP A 305 -11.40 54.53 19.92
N GLN A 306 -11.98 53.61 19.13
CA GLN A 306 -13.43 53.56 18.92
C GLN A 306 -14.14 53.01 20.16
N ILE A 307 -15.37 53.49 20.41
CA ILE A 307 -16.22 52.97 21.49
C ILE A 307 -16.96 51.73 20.97
N LEU A 308 -16.75 50.60 21.62
CA LEU A 308 -17.46 49.34 21.38
C LEU A 308 -18.29 48.99 22.62
N ASN A 309 -19.61 48.84 22.47
CA ASN A 309 -20.49 48.49 23.58
C ASN A 309 -20.70 46.98 23.70
N ASP A 310 -21.17 46.53 24.86
CA ASP A 310 -21.55 45.14 25.08
C ASP A 310 -22.68 44.73 24.12
N GLY A 311 -22.49 43.65 23.37
CA GLY A 311 -23.46 43.12 22.41
C GLY A 311 -23.36 43.68 20.98
N ASP A 312 -22.51 44.69 20.72
CA ASP A 312 -22.30 45.26 19.38
C ASP A 312 -21.69 44.24 18.39
N VAL A 313 -20.96 43.25 18.90
CA VAL A 313 -20.36 42.19 18.07
C VAL A 313 -20.67 40.82 18.67
N SER A 314 -20.96 39.86 17.80
CA SER A 314 -21.13 38.45 18.17
C SER A 314 -19.99 37.60 17.61
N VAL A 315 -19.66 36.52 18.32
CA VAL A 315 -18.82 35.44 17.78
C VAL A 315 -19.69 34.24 17.47
N PHE A 316 -19.45 33.65 16.31
CA PHE A 316 -20.08 32.40 15.91
C PHE A 316 -19.04 31.33 15.59
N ILE A 317 -19.39 30.09 15.91
CA ILE A 317 -18.64 28.90 15.54
C ILE A 317 -19.51 28.03 14.65
N ARG A 318 -18.98 27.64 13.49
CA ARG A 318 -19.57 26.61 12.64
C ARG A 318 -18.80 25.31 12.75
N LEU A 319 -19.54 24.22 12.90
CA LEU A 319 -19.02 22.85 12.90
C LEU A 319 -19.75 22.04 11.83
N GLY A 320 -19.03 21.47 10.89
CA GLY A 320 -19.67 20.72 9.82
C GLY A 320 -18.71 20.06 8.84
N ARG A 321 -19.29 19.60 7.73
CA ARG A 321 -18.55 18.98 6.62
C ARG A 321 -18.01 20.02 5.63
N ASP A 322 -18.59 21.20 5.63
CA ASP A 322 -18.21 22.34 4.80
C ASP A 322 -18.39 23.66 5.57
N TYR A 323 -18.21 24.78 4.86
CA TYR A 323 -18.21 26.12 5.46
C TYR A 323 -19.57 26.83 5.39
N ASN A 324 -20.48 26.41 4.50
CA ASN A 324 -21.66 27.18 4.08
C ASN A 324 -22.93 26.38 3.74
N GLU A 325 -22.84 25.07 3.46
CA GLU A 325 -23.98 24.26 3.01
C GLU A 325 -24.43 23.23 4.06
N ASN A 326 -23.51 22.68 4.85
CA ASN A 326 -23.75 21.62 5.84
C ASN A 326 -22.99 21.93 7.13
N TYR A 327 -23.59 22.77 7.98
CA TYR A 327 -22.99 23.15 9.27
C TYR A 327 -24.03 23.35 10.38
N TYR A 328 -23.57 23.12 11.60
CA TYR A 328 -24.18 23.62 12.83
C TYR A 328 -23.51 24.93 13.21
N GLU A 329 -24.27 25.95 13.59
CA GLU A 329 -23.75 27.24 14.05
C GLU A 329 -24.22 27.54 15.47
N TYR A 330 -23.27 27.98 16.29
CA TYR A 330 -23.51 28.52 17.63
C TYR A 330 -23.02 29.95 17.66
N GLU A 331 -23.89 30.88 18.02
CA GLU A 331 -23.61 32.32 18.06
C GLU A 331 -23.90 32.91 19.44
N ILE A 332 -22.97 33.72 19.95
CA ILE A 332 -23.08 34.41 21.23
C ILE A 332 -22.66 35.89 21.10
N PRO A 333 -23.45 36.85 21.62
CA PRO A 333 -23.05 38.26 21.69
C PRO A 333 -21.95 38.47 22.75
N LEU A 334 -20.95 39.29 22.45
CA LEU A 334 -19.77 39.46 23.30
C LEU A 334 -19.85 40.68 24.22
N LYS A 335 -19.29 40.51 25.41
CA LYS A 335 -19.00 41.56 26.38
C LYS A 335 -17.59 42.12 26.16
N VAL A 336 -17.46 43.44 26.14
CA VAL A 336 -16.21 44.14 25.82
C VAL A 336 -15.38 44.35 27.07
N THR A 337 -14.08 44.06 27.00
CA THR A 337 -13.12 44.38 28.05
C THR A 337 -12.62 45.82 27.90
N LEU A 338 -12.65 46.57 29.00
CA LEU A 338 -12.16 47.95 29.02
C LEU A 338 -10.63 48.04 28.82
N PRO A 339 -10.08 49.13 28.26
CA PRO A 339 -8.63 49.32 28.19
C PRO A 339 -7.96 49.34 29.57
N GLY A 340 -6.84 48.64 29.73
CA GLY A 340 -6.12 48.61 31.01
C GLY A 340 -5.04 47.53 31.09
N ARG A 341 -4.20 47.61 32.13
CA ARG A 341 -3.20 46.59 32.43
C ARG A 341 -3.70 45.65 33.53
N TYR A 342 -3.86 44.38 33.18
CA TYR A 342 -4.45 43.33 34.00
C TYR A 342 -3.37 42.40 34.57
N GLN A 343 -3.54 42.00 35.83
CA GLN A 343 -2.61 41.06 36.46
C GLN A 343 -2.94 39.61 36.07
N GLY A 344 -1.94 38.91 35.52
CA GLY A 344 -2.04 37.52 35.07
C GLY A 344 -1.66 36.46 36.11
N ALA A 345 -1.71 36.78 37.41
CA ALA A 345 -1.44 35.80 38.46
C ALA A 345 -2.64 34.84 38.60
N GLN A 346 -2.38 33.54 38.79
CA GLN A 346 -3.42 32.53 38.95
C GLN A 346 -4.41 32.94 40.06
N ASP A 347 -5.71 32.79 39.78
CA ASP A 347 -6.83 33.19 40.66
C ASP A 347 -7.02 34.70 40.93
N HIS A 348 -6.29 35.58 40.23
CA HIS A 348 -6.52 37.02 40.34
C HIS A 348 -7.85 37.45 39.67
N PRO A 349 -8.67 38.33 40.28
CA PRO A 349 -9.96 38.74 39.74
C PRO A 349 -9.88 39.40 38.35
N ASP A 350 -8.72 39.97 38.00
CA ASP A 350 -8.50 40.56 36.68
C ASP A 350 -8.55 39.55 35.54
N LEU A 351 -8.30 38.26 35.77
CA LEU A 351 -8.38 37.27 34.69
C LEU A 351 -9.82 37.16 34.15
N ARG A 352 -10.84 37.32 35.01
CA ARG A 352 -12.26 37.33 34.59
C ARG A 352 -12.71 38.65 34.00
N LYS A 353 -11.89 39.70 34.08
CA LYS A 353 -12.13 40.94 33.34
C LYS A 353 -11.66 40.80 31.89
N VAL A 354 -10.54 40.10 31.65
CA VAL A 354 -10.03 39.79 30.31
C VAL A 354 -10.78 38.62 29.69
N TRP A 355 -11.14 37.59 30.46
CA TRP A 355 -11.93 36.44 30.00
C TRP A 355 -13.26 36.37 30.76
N PRO A 356 -14.27 37.20 30.39
CA PRO A 356 -15.59 37.22 31.03
C PRO A 356 -16.30 35.86 30.91
N LEU A 357 -17.03 35.46 31.97
CA LEU A 357 -17.79 34.21 31.96
C LEU A 357 -18.92 34.24 30.91
N GLU A 358 -19.45 35.43 30.63
CA GLU A 358 -20.49 35.66 29.63
C GLU A 358 -20.00 35.40 28.19
N ASN A 359 -18.68 35.44 27.96
CA ASN A 359 -18.06 35.15 26.68
C ASN A 359 -17.57 33.69 26.57
N ASP A 360 -17.67 32.89 27.64
CA ASP A 360 -17.26 31.49 27.62
C ASP A 360 -18.23 30.69 26.73
N ILE A 361 -17.72 30.14 25.64
CA ILE A 361 -18.50 29.27 24.76
C ILE A 361 -18.55 27.88 25.36
N ASN A 362 -19.76 27.37 25.57
CA ASN A 362 -20.03 25.99 26.01
C ASN A 362 -21.16 25.40 25.16
N ILE A 363 -20.78 24.75 24.07
CA ILE A 363 -21.70 24.13 23.12
C ILE A 363 -22.02 22.73 23.60
N ASN A 364 -23.28 22.47 23.95
CA ASN A 364 -23.78 21.11 24.15
C ASN A 364 -24.19 20.51 22.79
N PHE A 365 -23.55 19.42 22.38
CA PHE A 365 -23.86 18.77 21.10
C PHE A 365 -25.29 18.21 21.05
N GLU A 366 -25.89 17.89 22.19
CA GLU A 366 -27.28 17.42 22.27
C GLU A 366 -28.26 18.50 21.79
N SER A 367 -27.95 19.78 22.02
CA SER A 367 -28.77 20.90 21.53
C SER A 367 -28.80 20.94 20.00
N PHE A 368 -27.69 20.63 19.33
CA PHE A 368 -27.63 20.52 17.87
C PHE A 368 -28.40 19.31 17.34
N THR A 369 -28.26 18.14 17.96
CA THR A 369 -29.00 16.94 17.54
C THR A 369 -30.50 17.11 17.72
N ASN A 370 -30.92 17.76 18.82
CA ASN A 370 -32.33 18.06 19.06
C ASN A 370 -32.89 19.08 18.05
N LEU A 371 -32.11 20.11 17.71
CA LEU A 371 -32.48 21.08 16.67
C LEU A 371 -32.66 20.40 15.30
N LYS A 372 -31.77 19.46 14.95
CA LYS A 372 -31.88 18.67 13.71
C LYS A 372 -33.12 17.77 13.72
N LEU A 373 -33.43 17.12 14.85
CA LEU A 373 -34.64 16.30 15.00
C LEU A 373 -35.91 17.15 14.84
N GLU A 374 -36.01 18.28 15.53
CA GLU A 374 -37.15 19.21 15.46
C GLU A 374 -37.40 19.66 14.01
N ARG A 375 -36.35 20.15 13.33
CA ARG A 375 -36.42 20.53 11.92
C ARG A 375 -36.88 19.40 11.00
N ASN A 376 -36.34 18.18 11.22
CA ASN A 376 -36.68 17.02 10.39
C ASN A 376 -38.13 16.56 10.59
N LEU A 377 -38.66 16.68 11.81
CA LEU A 377 -40.07 16.37 12.11
C LEU A 377 -41.02 17.42 11.49
N GLU A 378 -40.65 18.69 11.53
CA GLU A 378 -41.38 19.78 10.86
C GLU A 378 -41.28 19.75 9.32
N ASN A 379 -40.42 18.88 8.78
CA ASN A 379 -40.15 18.74 7.35
C ASN A 379 -39.72 20.07 6.70
N ALA A 380 -38.99 20.90 7.46
CA ALA A 380 -38.50 22.19 6.99
C ALA A 380 -37.41 22.00 5.91
N PRO A 381 -37.29 22.94 4.94
CA PRO A 381 -36.31 22.82 3.85
C PRO A 381 -34.87 22.73 4.36
N VAL A 382 -34.18 21.63 4.02
CA VAL A 382 -32.81 21.35 4.49
C VAL A 382 -31.80 22.39 3.99
N ASN A 383 -32.08 23.06 2.87
CA ASN A 383 -31.23 24.09 2.27
C ASN A 383 -31.44 25.49 2.87
N GLN A 384 -32.38 25.67 3.80
CA GLN A 384 -32.61 26.95 4.48
C GLN A 384 -32.03 26.94 5.89
N ARG A 385 -31.60 28.11 6.37
CA ARG A 385 -31.11 28.29 7.75
C ARG A 385 -32.29 28.15 8.70
N TYR A 386 -32.24 27.13 9.54
CA TYR A 386 -33.22 26.89 10.60
C TYR A 386 -32.62 27.31 11.94
N GLU A 387 -33.24 28.27 12.61
CA GLU A 387 -32.69 28.95 13.78
C GLU A 387 -33.57 28.78 15.02
N LYS A 388 -32.93 28.65 16.18
CA LYS A 388 -33.60 28.59 17.48
C LYS A 388 -32.80 29.38 18.50
N LYS A 389 -33.47 30.26 19.23
CA LYS A 389 -32.88 31.00 20.34
C LYS A 389 -32.93 30.16 21.61
N ASP A 390 -31.78 29.93 22.23
CA ASP A 390 -31.63 29.20 23.49
C ASP A 390 -30.99 30.13 24.54
N GLY A 391 -31.82 30.85 25.29
CA GLY A 391 -31.37 31.89 26.21
C GLY A 391 -30.72 33.08 25.48
N ASN A 392 -29.43 33.33 25.77
CA ASN A 392 -28.63 34.40 25.14
C ASN A 392 -27.85 33.94 23.89
N VAL A 393 -28.07 32.70 23.45
CA VAL A 393 -27.35 32.07 22.35
C VAL A 393 -28.31 31.80 21.20
N ASN A 394 -27.83 31.97 19.97
CA ASN A 394 -28.55 31.57 18.78
C ASN A 394 -27.93 30.28 18.21
N LEU A 395 -28.75 29.24 18.04
CA LEU A 395 -28.37 27.99 17.40
C LEU A 395 -28.96 27.97 15.99
N ALA A 396 -28.17 27.54 15.01
CA ALA A 396 -28.67 27.37 13.65
C ALA A 396 -28.15 26.07 13.01
N ILE A 397 -28.92 25.55 12.07
CA ILE A 397 -28.56 24.40 11.23
C ILE A 397 -28.86 24.71 9.76
N VAL A 398 -27.90 24.39 8.88
CA VAL A 398 -28.04 24.44 7.42
C VAL A 398 -27.55 23.10 6.85
N GLY A 399 -28.27 22.52 5.91
CA GLY A 399 -27.91 21.24 5.28
C GLY A 399 -28.12 20.04 6.18
N ASN A 400 -27.40 18.95 5.92
CA ASN A 400 -27.34 17.79 6.81
C ASN A 400 -25.92 17.64 7.37
N PRO A 401 -25.50 18.53 8.30
CA PRO A 401 -24.20 18.42 8.96
C PRO A 401 -24.12 17.13 9.79
N GLN A 402 -22.88 16.74 10.07
CA GLN A 402 -22.57 15.53 10.82
C GLN A 402 -21.47 15.83 11.85
N LEU A 403 -21.66 15.35 13.08
CA LEU A 403 -20.68 15.44 14.18
C LEU A 403 -19.70 14.26 14.21
N SER A 404 -19.91 13.26 13.35
CA SER A 404 -19.00 12.11 13.20
C SER A 404 -17.71 12.45 12.48
N ASP A 405 -17.77 13.43 11.57
CA ASP A 405 -16.65 13.84 10.72
C ASP A 405 -16.72 15.36 10.54
N VAL A 406 -16.27 16.07 11.58
CA VAL A 406 -16.16 17.54 11.54
C VAL A 406 -14.90 17.87 10.76
N THR A 407 -15.07 18.19 9.48
CA THR A 407 -13.97 18.50 8.56
C THR A 407 -13.65 19.98 8.50
N ALA A 408 -14.61 20.83 8.86
CA ALA A 408 -14.47 22.27 8.88
C ALA A 408 -14.91 22.84 10.24
N ILE A 409 -14.02 23.62 10.85
CA ILE A 409 -14.34 24.50 11.97
C ILE A 409 -14.15 25.93 11.49
N VAL A 410 -15.22 26.72 11.53
CA VAL A 410 -15.21 28.14 11.19
C VAL A 410 -15.46 28.93 12.47
N ILE A 411 -14.63 29.93 12.74
CA ILE A 411 -14.83 30.86 13.85
C ILE A 411 -14.86 32.26 13.23
N GLY A 412 -15.94 32.98 13.46
CA GLY A 412 -16.12 34.30 12.88
C GLY A 412 -16.67 35.31 13.87
N VAL A 413 -16.54 36.56 13.45
CA VAL A 413 -17.07 37.74 14.13
C VAL A 413 -18.14 38.32 13.22
N ARG A 414 -19.30 38.63 13.80
CA ARG A 414 -20.46 39.18 13.10
C ARG A 414 -20.88 40.47 13.78
N ASN A 415 -21.20 41.47 12.96
CA ASN A 415 -21.99 42.60 13.39
C ASN A 415 -23.45 42.21 13.19
N PRO A 416 -24.27 42.06 14.26
CA PRO A 416 -25.70 41.79 14.12
C PRO A 416 -26.33 42.78 13.13
N LYS A 417 -27.42 42.37 12.48
CA LYS A 417 -28.14 43.26 11.56
C LYS A 417 -29.27 43.96 12.28
N LYS A 418 -29.33 45.28 12.23
CA LYS A 418 -30.47 46.05 12.73
C LYS A 418 -31.79 45.62 12.09
N GLN A 419 -32.70 45.06 12.88
CA GLN A 419 -34.00 44.54 12.39
C GLN A 419 -35.13 45.57 12.45
N GLY A 420 -34.99 46.65 13.24
CA GLY A 420 -36.05 47.67 13.41
C GLY A 420 -35.60 48.92 14.17
N ILE A 421 -36.53 49.87 14.37
CA ILE A 421 -36.28 51.15 15.08
C ILE A 421 -36.04 50.93 16.58
N ASP A 422 -36.67 49.91 17.16
CA ASP A 422 -36.58 49.56 18.59
C ASP A 422 -35.44 48.57 18.91
N ASP A 423 -34.60 48.25 17.92
CA ASP A 423 -33.44 47.37 18.08
C ASP A 423 -32.33 48.12 18.85
N PRO A 424 -31.70 47.53 19.89
CA PRO A 424 -30.55 48.12 20.57
C PRO A 424 -29.34 48.39 19.66
N ASP A 425 -29.31 47.82 18.47
CA ASP A 425 -28.27 48.02 17.46
C ASP A 425 -28.28 49.45 16.86
N ASP A 426 -27.10 50.07 16.78
CA ASP A 426 -26.91 51.39 16.18
C ASP A 426 -26.81 51.35 14.65
N GLY A 427 -26.62 50.17 14.04
CA GLY A 427 -26.50 49.98 12.59
C GLY A 427 -25.22 50.59 12.00
N LEU A 428 -24.20 50.82 12.84
CA LEU A 428 -22.92 51.39 12.42
C LEU A 428 -21.84 50.31 12.25
N ALA A 429 -20.82 50.64 11.45
CA ALA A 429 -19.67 49.75 11.28
C ALA A 429 -18.82 49.68 12.56
N LYS A 430 -18.30 48.50 12.90
CA LYS A 430 -17.55 48.24 14.15
C LYS A 430 -16.09 47.85 13.88
N CYS A 431 -15.19 48.24 14.79
CA CYS A 431 -13.80 47.75 14.84
C CYS A 431 -13.51 47.07 16.19
N ALA A 432 -13.07 45.82 16.13
CA ALA A 432 -12.84 44.98 17.30
C ALA A 432 -11.64 44.04 17.11
N GLU A 433 -10.97 43.70 18.21
CA GLU A 433 -9.99 42.63 18.28
C GLU A 433 -10.53 41.52 19.20
N ILE A 434 -10.75 40.35 18.63
CA ILE A 434 -11.31 39.20 19.34
C ILE A 434 -10.20 38.17 19.55
N TRP A 435 -10.04 37.69 20.78
CA TRP A 435 -9.15 36.57 21.07
C TRP A 435 -9.93 35.31 21.38
N VAL A 436 -9.45 34.20 20.85
CA VAL A 436 -10.07 32.89 21.03
C VAL A 436 -9.02 31.90 21.51
N ASN A 437 -9.29 31.23 22.63
CA ASN A 437 -8.35 30.27 23.22
C ASN A 437 -9.03 28.98 23.69
N GLU A 438 -8.22 27.91 23.83
CA GLU A 438 -8.57 26.62 24.43
C GLU A 438 -9.84 26.00 23.83
N LEU A 439 -9.83 25.72 22.53
CA LEU A 439 -10.89 24.96 21.86
C LEU A 439 -10.78 23.47 22.26
N ARG A 440 -11.58 23.03 23.23
CA ARG A 440 -11.50 21.69 23.82
C ARG A 440 -12.84 20.98 23.92
N LEU A 441 -12.78 19.66 23.83
CA LEU A 441 -13.93 18.79 24.09
C LEU A 441 -13.93 18.37 25.56
N THR A 442 -15.08 18.46 26.23
CA THR A 442 -15.24 18.03 27.63
C THR A 442 -16.35 17.00 27.77
N ASP A 443 -16.37 16.34 28.92
CA ASP A 443 -17.44 15.40 29.31
C ASP A 443 -17.60 14.24 28.31
N PHE A 444 -16.60 13.36 28.28
CA PHE A 444 -16.66 12.16 27.46
C PHE A 444 -17.78 11.21 27.92
N ASP A 445 -18.32 10.44 26.98
CA ASP A 445 -19.33 9.44 27.28
C ASP A 445 -18.76 8.31 28.16
N LYS A 446 -19.40 8.10 29.31
CA LYS A 446 -19.04 7.08 30.32
C LYS A 446 -19.92 5.83 30.23
N ASN A 447 -20.70 5.68 29.15
CA ASN A 447 -21.53 4.52 28.92
C ASN A 447 -20.69 3.23 28.94
N ASN A 448 -21.12 2.27 29.76
CA ASN A 448 -20.46 0.97 29.88
C ASN A 448 -20.94 0.03 28.77
N GLY A 449 -20.00 -0.64 28.11
CA GLY A 449 -20.30 -1.77 27.23
C GLY A 449 -19.94 -3.09 27.89
N TRP A 450 -20.65 -4.14 27.52
CA TRP A 450 -20.34 -5.51 27.94
C TRP A 450 -20.29 -6.42 26.72
N ALA A 451 -19.58 -7.53 26.86
CA ALA A 451 -19.60 -8.60 25.89
C ALA A 451 -19.75 -9.94 26.61
N THR A 452 -20.49 -10.84 26.00
CA THR A 452 -20.61 -12.22 26.44
C THR A 452 -20.34 -13.14 25.26
N THR A 453 -19.67 -14.25 25.55
CA THR A 453 -19.46 -15.33 24.59
C THR A 453 -19.80 -16.64 25.29
N GLY A 454 -20.78 -17.35 24.76
CA GLY A 454 -21.12 -18.70 25.19
C GLY A 454 -20.68 -19.70 24.13
N ARG A 455 -20.05 -20.80 24.55
CA ARG A 455 -19.75 -21.91 23.66
C ARG A 455 -20.11 -23.22 24.34
N LEU A 456 -20.96 -23.99 23.70
CA LEU A 456 -21.32 -25.35 24.08
C LEU A 456 -20.79 -26.29 23.02
N ALA A 457 -20.08 -27.33 23.44
CA ALA A 457 -19.58 -28.38 22.56
C ALA A 457 -20.00 -29.74 23.13
N ALA A 458 -20.71 -30.53 22.34
CA ALA A 458 -21.15 -31.86 22.71
C ALA A 458 -20.53 -32.88 21.75
N LYS A 459 -19.89 -33.92 22.29
CA LYS A 459 -19.34 -35.02 21.51
C LYS A 459 -20.25 -36.25 21.65
N LEU A 460 -20.79 -36.72 20.53
CA LEU A 460 -21.65 -37.90 20.43
C LEU A 460 -20.79 -39.15 20.17
N ALA A 461 -19.97 -39.52 21.16
CA ALA A 461 -19.03 -40.65 21.08
C ALA A 461 -18.18 -40.63 19.78
N ASP A 462 -18.34 -41.66 18.94
CA ASP A 462 -17.67 -41.81 17.64
C ASP A 462 -18.50 -41.31 16.45
N PHE A 463 -19.76 -40.93 16.67
CA PHE A 463 -20.70 -40.51 15.61
C PHE A 463 -20.48 -39.06 15.17
N GLY A 464 -20.23 -38.13 16.10
CA GLY A 464 -20.04 -36.73 15.71
C GLY A 464 -19.82 -35.76 16.85
N ASP A 465 -19.67 -34.50 16.48
CA ASP A 465 -19.54 -33.35 17.37
C ASP A 465 -20.53 -32.26 16.95
N ILE A 466 -21.13 -31.60 17.94
CA ILE A 466 -22.04 -30.47 17.76
C ILE A 466 -21.48 -29.32 18.57
N THR A 467 -21.33 -28.15 17.94
CA THR A 467 -20.88 -26.92 18.56
C THR A 467 -21.91 -25.82 18.37
N LEU A 468 -22.34 -25.23 19.48
CA LEU A 468 -23.16 -24.03 19.51
C LEU A 468 -22.31 -22.91 20.11
N ALA A 469 -22.09 -21.83 19.36
CA ALA A 469 -21.45 -20.63 19.83
C ALA A 469 -22.42 -19.46 19.72
N GLY A 470 -22.47 -18.62 20.73
CA GLY A 470 -23.22 -17.37 20.72
C GLY A 470 -22.35 -16.25 21.25
N ASN A 471 -22.41 -15.08 20.64
CA ASN A 471 -21.79 -13.89 21.17
C ASN A 471 -22.75 -12.70 21.12
N MET A 472 -22.57 -11.79 22.07
CA MET A 472 -23.26 -10.52 22.10
C MET A 472 -22.32 -9.48 22.69
N SER A 473 -22.17 -8.33 22.03
CA SER A 473 -21.45 -7.18 22.56
C SER A 473 -22.24 -5.90 22.30
N THR A 474 -22.20 -4.97 23.24
CA THR A 474 -22.92 -3.70 23.17
C THR A 474 -21.98 -2.53 22.87
N PRO A 475 -22.51 -1.36 22.45
CA PRO A 475 -21.73 -0.13 22.34
C PRO A 475 -20.97 0.19 23.63
N GLY A 476 -19.78 0.77 23.49
CA GLY A 476 -18.84 1.05 24.58
C GLY A 476 -17.89 -0.11 24.89
N PHE A 477 -18.11 -1.32 24.38
CA PHE A 477 -17.20 -2.45 24.59
C PHE A 477 -15.91 -2.29 23.78
N GLY A 478 -14.78 -2.60 24.40
CA GLY A 478 -13.45 -2.49 23.81
C GLY A 478 -12.38 -2.97 24.77
N SER A 479 -11.17 -3.18 24.28
CA SER A 479 -10.00 -3.48 25.10
C SER A 479 -9.46 -2.22 25.79
N ILE A 480 -8.65 -2.38 26.84
CA ILE A 480 -8.23 -1.29 27.74
C ILE A 480 -7.40 -0.22 27.00
N GLU A 481 -6.61 -0.64 26.02
CA GLU A 481 -5.77 0.21 25.18
C GLU A 481 -6.55 1.04 24.15
N LYS A 482 -7.82 0.71 23.87
CA LYS A 482 -8.63 1.46 22.91
C LYS A 482 -9.00 2.84 23.44
N LYS A 483 -8.79 3.86 22.63
CA LYS A 483 -9.29 5.21 22.90
C LYS A 483 -10.81 5.20 22.93
N ILE A 484 -11.40 6.18 23.62
CA ILE A 484 -12.86 6.29 23.78
C ILE A 484 -13.58 6.36 22.43
N SER A 485 -12.98 7.05 21.44
CA SER A 485 -13.51 7.15 20.07
C SER A 485 -13.41 5.86 19.25
N GLU A 486 -12.53 4.91 19.63
CA GLU A 486 -12.27 3.65 18.92
C GLU A 486 -13.05 2.46 19.50
N ARG A 487 -13.83 2.69 20.57
CA ARG A 487 -14.69 1.68 21.19
C ARG A 487 -15.85 1.34 20.26
N GLN A 488 -16.40 0.14 20.43
CA GLN A 488 -17.51 -0.35 19.62
C GLN A 488 -18.71 0.62 19.72
N ARG A 489 -19.33 0.96 18.59
CA ARG A 489 -20.53 1.82 18.51
C ARG A 489 -21.74 1.09 17.91
N GLU A 490 -21.68 -0.23 17.90
CA GLU A 490 -22.71 -1.10 17.34
C GLU A 490 -23.08 -2.15 18.39
N THR A 491 -24.27 -2.72 18.30
CA THR A 491 -24.63 -3.92 19.03
C THR A 491 -24.45 -5.12 18.10
N ILE A 492 -23.47 -5.96 18.40
CA ILE A 492 -23.18 -7.15 17.59
C ILE A 492 -23.78 -8.35 18.31
N ARG A 493 -24.62 -9.11 17.61
CA ARG A 493 -25.20 -10.36 18.09
C ARG A 493 -24.98 -11.41 17.03
N SER A 494 -24.37 -12.53 17.37
CA SER A 494 -24.30 -13.65 16.45
C SER A 494 -24.46 -14.98 17.16
N TYR A 495 -24.97 -15.95 16.42
CA TYR A 495 -24.97 -17.34 16.84
C TYR A 495 -24.52 -18.22 15.68
N ASP A 496 -23.80 -19.28 16.02
CA ASP A 496 -23.30 -20.30 15.11
C ASP A 496 -23.66 -21.66 15.70
N LEU A 497 -24.40 -22.46 14.94
CA LEU A 497 -24.64 -23.86 15.23
C LEU A 497 -24.01 -24.68 14.12
N SER A 498 -23.00 -25.45 14.47
CA SER A 498 -22.24 -26.29 13.57
C SER A 498 -22.18 -27.73 14.09
N GLY A 499 -22.16 -28.71 13.19
CA GLY A 499 -22.10 -30.11 13.55
C GLY A 499 -21.37 -30.94 12.51
N ASN A 500 -20.44 -31.77 12.96
CA ASN A 500 -19.74 -32.75 12.13
C ASN A 500 -20.24 -34.15 12.50
N PHE A 501 -20.77 -34.88 11.52
CA PHE A 501 -21.36 -36.20 11.70
C PHE A 501 -20.67 -37.22 10.79
N ARG A 502 -20.48 -38.44 11.28
CA ARG A 502 -19.97 -39.59 10.55
C ARG A 502 -21.13 -40.54 10.27
N MET A 503 -21.92 -40.20 9.26
CA MET A 503 -23.14 -40.95 8.89
C MET A 503 -22.86 -42.42 8.55
N GLY A 504 -21.63 -42.76 8.14
CA GLY A 504 -21.20 -44.14 7.90
C GLY A 504 -21.28 -45.05 9.13
N LYS A 505 -21.24 -44.50 10.35
CA LYS A 505 -21.36 -45.28 11.60
C LYS A 505 -22.79 -45.77 11.88
N LEU A 506 -23.81 -45.26 11.18
CA LEU A 506 -25.20 -45.74 11.27
C LEU A 506 -25.45 -46.97 10.38
N LEU A 507 -24.51 -47.29 9.49
CA LEU A 507 -24.58 -48.42 8.58
C LEU A 507 -23.76 -49.61 9.13
N PRO A 508 -24.03 -50.85 8.68
CA PRO A 508 -23.27 -52.03 9.10
C PRO A 508 -21.74 -51.87 8.91
N GLU A 509 -20.94 -52.25 9.92
CA GLU A 509 -19.48 -52.06 9.91
C GLU A 509 -18.79 -52.80 8.75
N ASN A 510 -19.35 -53.92 8.31
CA ASN A 510 -18.85 -54.69 7.16
C ASN A 510 -18.95 -53.94 5.82
N TRP A 511 -19.76 -52.89 5.71
CA TRP A 511 -19.86 -52.07 4.50
C TRP A 511 -18.71 -51.07 4.39
N ASN A 512 -18.06 -50.74 5.51
CA ASN A 512 -16.87 -49.88 5.59
C ASN A 512 -17.04 -48.55 4.82
N LEU A 513 -18.21 -47.92 4.96
CA LEU A 513 -18.53 -46.66 4.30
C LEU A 513 -18.07 -45.48 5.16
N ASN A 514 -17.33 -44.54 4.55
CA ASN A 514 -16.98 -43.28 5.18
C ASN A 514 -17.85 -42.17 4.59
N ILE A 515 -18.77 -41.64 5.41
CA ILE A 515 -19.73 -40.61 5.01
C ILE A 515 -19.65 -39.47 6.03
N PRO A 516 -18.67 -38.56 5.93
CA PRO A 516 -18.61 -37.38 6.78
C PRO A 516 -19.56 -36.30 6.24
N MET A 517 -20.38 -35.74 7.13
CA MET A 517 -21.37 -34.71 6.86
C MET A 517 -21.13 -33.55 7.82
N PHE A 518 -21.00 -32.34 7.27
CA PHE A 518 -20.97 -31.09 8.03
C PHE A 518 -22.26 -30.32 7.79
N LEU A 519 -22.88 -29.85 8.87
CA LEU A 519 -24.02 -28.96 8.87
C LEU A 519 -23.65 -27.70 9.65
N GLY A 520 -23.97 -26.54 9.10
CA GLY A 520 -23.70 -25.25 9.75
C GLY A 520 -24.81 -24.25 9.45
N ILE A 521 -25.25 -23.53 10.48
CA ILE A 521 -26.09 -22.35 10.35
C ILE A 521 -25.52 -21.27 11.26
N SER A 522 -25.33 -20.08 10.70
CA SER A 522 -24.84 -18.92 11.43
C SER A 522 -25.65 -17.70 11.04
N GLU A 523 -26.05 -16.90 12.02
CA GLU A 523 -26.66 -15.60 11.79
C GLU A 523 -25.95 -14.54 12.62
N GLY A 524 -25.75 -13.37 12.01
CA GLY A 524 -25.17 -12.20 12.61
C GLY A 524 -26.07 -10.99 12.39
N PHE A 525 -26.25 -10.21 13.45
CA PHE A 525 -27.04 -8.99 13.50
C PHE A 525 -26.13 -7.89 14.04
N ILE A 526 -26.04 -6.78 13.32
CA ILE A 526 -25.29 -5.60 13.74
C ILE A 526 -26.27 -4.44 13.71
N ASP A 527 -26.59 -3.93 14.91
CA ASP A 527 -27.44 -2.74 15.07
C ASP A 527 -26.56 -1.54 15.39
N PRO A 528 -26.54 -0.50 14.54
CA PRO A 528 -25.72 0.68 14.82
C PRO A 528 -26.33 1.52 15.94
N GLN A 529 -25.49 2.12 16.80
CA GLN A 529 -25.93 3.06 17.84
C GLN A 529 -26.44 4.38 17.23
N PHE A 530 -25.79 4.83 16.16
CA PHE A 530 -26.13 6.05 15.43
C PHE A 530 -26.79 5.71 14.09
N HIS A 531 -27.64 6.59 13.57
CA HIS A 531 -28.28 6.38 12.27
C HIS A 531 -27.22 6.41 11.15
N PRO A 532 -27.13 5.41 10.24
CA PRO A 532 -26.04 5.37 9.25
C PRO A 532 -25.99 6.56 8.28
N ASN A 533 -27.15 7.11 7.91
CA ASN A 533 -27.21 8.28 7.02
C ASN A 533 -27.08 9.61 7.78
N ASP A 534 -27.34 9.59 9.09
CA ASP A 534 -27.28 10.75 10.00
C ASP A 534 -26.49 10.35 11.24
N PRO A 535 -25.16 10.17 11.10
CA PRO A 535 -24.31 9.54 12.11
C PRO A 535 -24.14 10.37 13.39
N ASP A 536 -24.76 11.54 13.49
CA ASP A 536 -24.89 12.39 14.68
C ASP A 536 -26.10 12.02 15.55
N LEU A 537 -27.17 11.47 14.96
CA LEU A 537 -28.38 11.10 15.68
C LEU A 537 -28.31 9.68 16.22
N LEU A 538 -28.72 9.49 17.48
CA LEU A 538 -28.89 8.15 18.03
C LEU A 538 -30.03 7.43 17.33
N PHE A 539 -29.77 6.23 16.83
CA PHE A 539 -30.73 5.46 16.05
C PHE A 539 -32.03 5.20 16.84
N ARG A 540 -31.90 4.94 18.14
CA ARG A 540 -33.04 4.76 19.05
C ARG A 540 -33.92 5.99 19.13
N ASP A 541 -33.33 7.18 19.18
CA ASP A 541 -34.08 8.43 19.40
C ASP A 541 -34.85 8.82 18.13
N VAL A 542 -34.28 8.59 16.95
CA VAL A 542 -34.99 8.70 15.66
C VAL A 542 -36.20 7.77 15.61
N ILE A 543 -36.03 6.50 16.02
CA ILE A 543 -37.14 5.54 16.01
C ILE A 543 -38.23 5.94 17.01
N ASN A 544 -37.84 6.37 18.21
CA ASN A 544 -38.77 6.83 19.24
C ASN A 544 -39.57 8.07 18.80
N SER A 545 -38.96 9.00 18.06
CA SER A 545 -39.67 10.19 17.56
C SER A 545 -40.75 9.82 16.53
N TYR A 546 -40.49 8.87 15.64
CA TYR A 546 -41.51 8.35 14.71
C TYR A 546 -42.63 7.58 15.42
N GLU A 547 -42.31 6.79 16.44
CA GLU A 547 -43.30 6.07 17.24
C GLU A 547 -44.20 7.04 18.03
N ALA A 548 -43.65 8.14 18.58
CA ALA A 548 -44.40 9.16 19.31
C ALA A 548 -45.41 9.93 18.44
N GLU A 549 -45.14 10.10 17.14
CA GLU A 549 -46.09 10.70 16.17
C GLU A 549 -47.14 9.70 15.62
N GLY A 550 -47.18 8.47 16.14
CA GLY A 550 -48.11 7.44 15.67
C GLY A 550 -47.70 6.74 14.36
N ARG A 551 -46.42 6.84 13.94
CA ARG A 551 -45.89 6.22 12.70
C ARG A 551 -45.11 4.92 12.96
N GLY A 552 -45.63 4.06 13.84
CA GLY A 552 -44.95 2.84 14.29
C GLY A 552 -44.59 1.84 13.17
N ASP A 553 -45.43 1.70 12.14
CA ASP A 553 -45.13 0.82 11.00
C ASP A 553 -43.91 1.29 10.20
N THR A 554 -43.75 2.61 10.06
CA THR A 554 -42.58 3.21 9.39
C THR A 554 -41.31 2.97 10.21
N ALA A 555 -41.38 3.11 11.53
CA ALA A 555 -40.28 2.81 12.44
C ALA A 555 -39.82 1.34 12.34
N ALA A 556 -40.74 0.38 12.25
CA ALA A 556 -40.41 -1.04 12.09
C ALA A 556 -39.69 -1.32 10.75
N VAL A 557 -40.12 -0.67 9.68
CA VAL A 557 -39.46 -0.75 8.36
C VAL A 557 -38.04 -0.18 8.44
N ILE A 558 -37.87 1.03 8.97
CA ILE A 558 -36.55 1.67 9.14
C ILE A 558 -35.61 0.78 9.97
N ARG A 559 -36.12 0.18 11.06
CA ARG A 559 -35.37 -0.78 11.90
C ARG A 559 -34.83 -1.96 11.11
N SER A 560 -35.66 -2.55 10.25
CA SER A 560 -35.24 -3.68 9.41
C SER A 560 -34.30 -3.28 8.27
N MET A 561 -34.36 -2.03 7.83
CA MET A 561 -33.52 -1.48 6.77
C MET A 561 -32.11 -1.15 7.25
N VAL A 562 -31.99 -0.53 8.43
CA VAL A 562 -30.72 -0.08 9.02
C VAL A 562 -29.92 -1.24 9.62
N GLN A 563 -30.58 -2.31 10.07
CA GLN A 563 -29.89 -3.48 10.64
C GLN A 563 -29.09 -4.23 9.59
N ASP A 564 -27.79 -4.37 9.85
CA ASP A 564 -26.89 -5.22 9.08
C ASP A 564 -27.12 -6.67 9.48
N TYR A 565 -27.65 -7.46 8.56
CA TYR A 565 -27.99 -8.86 8.80
C TYR A 565 -27.28 -9.77 7.81
N THR A 566 -26.58 -10.77 8.35
CA THR A 566 -25.91 -11.81 7.57
C THR A 566 -26.35 -13.18 8.06
N LYS A 567 -26.74 -14.05 7.13
CA LYS A 567 -27.12 -15.43 7.38
C LYS A 567 -26.30 -16.36 6.50
N ARG A 568 -25.71 -17.38 7.11
CA ARG A 568 -24.92 -18.41 6.44
C ARG A 568 -25.52 -19.78 6.71
N ARG A 569 -25.65 -20.60 5.67
CA ARG A 569 -26.07 -22.00 5.77
C ARG A 569 -25.11 -22.85 4.97
N SER A 570 -24.70 -23.98 5.51
CA SER A 570 -23.73 -24.86 4.88
C SER A 570 -24.08 -26.32 5.12
N ILE A 571 -24.10 -27.12 4.05
CA ILE A 571 -24.31 -28.57 4.09
C ILE A 571 -23.25 -29.20 3.21
N ASN A 572 -22.31 -29.94 3.80
CA ASN A 572 -21.14 -30.45 3.10
C ASN A 572 -20.93 -31.94 3.39
N PHE A 573 -20.94 -32.76 2.35
CA PHE A 573 -20.50 -34.15 2.33
C PHE A 573 -19.14 -34.22 1.64
N ALA A 574 -18.08 -34.46 2.41
CA ALA A 574 -16.72 -34.44 1.88
C ALA A 574 -16.21 -35.86 1.64
N ASN A 575 -15.82 -36.20 0.41
CA ASN A 575 -15.10 -37.44 0.14
C ASN A 575 -15.84 -38.70 0.70
N VAL A 576 -17.14 -38.78 0.39
CA VAL A 576 -17.98 -39.94 0.63
C VAL A 576 -17.47 -41.09 -0.21
N ARG A 577 -17.00 -42.16 0.43
CA ARG A 577 -16.40 -43.31 -0.26
C ARG A 577 -16.54 -44.60 0.53
N LYS A 578 -16.38 -45.72 -0.17
CA LYS A 578 -16.24 -47.05 0.45
C LYS A 578 -14.77 -47.36 0.67
N GLU A 579 -14.40 -47.63 1.91
CA GLU A 579 -13.04 -48.03 2.27
C GLU A 579 -12.84 -49.55 2.09
N LYS A 580 -11.61 -49.96 1.83
CA LYS A 580 -11.24 -51.37 1.72
C LYS A 580 -11.33 -52.10 3.05
N GLY A 581 -11.98 -53.26 3.07
CA GLY A 581 -12.06 -54.11 4.26
C GLY A 581 -10.68 -54.62 4.73
N LYS A 582 -10.58 -54.99 6.01
CA LYS A 582 -9.36 -55.56 6.61
C LYS A 582 -8.98 -56.86 5.87
N GLY A 583 -7.87 -56.85 5.12
CA GLY A 583 -7.33 -58.02 4.41
C GLY A 583 -7.40 -57.98 2.87
N ALA A 584 -7.99 -56.94 2.26
CA ALA A 584 -8.02 -56.79 0.80
C ALA A 584 -6.63 -56.41 0.24
N THR A 585 -6.02 -57.29 -0.55
CA THR A 585 -4.64 -57.11 -1.08
C THR A 585 -4.57 -56.70 -2.55
N LYS A 586 -5.67 -56.79 -3.31
CA LYS A 586 -5.73 -56.46 -4.75
C LYS A 586 -6.83 -55.44 -5.01
N SER A 587 -6.57 -54.49 -5.90
CA SER A 587 -7.56 -53.54 -6.44
C SER A 587 -7.91 -53.97 -7.85
N HIS A 588 -9.19 -54.08 -8.17
CA HIS A 588 -9.69 -54.24 -9.53
C HIS A 588 -10.20 -52.91 -10.07
N PHE A 589 -10.25 -52.77 -11.39
CA PHE A 589 -10.66 -51.53 -12.04
C PHE A 589 -12.16 -51.22 -11.82
N TYR A 590 -12.98 -52.25 -11.60
CA TYR A 590 -14.42 -52.13 -11.38
C TYR A 590 -14.81 -52.01 -9.89
N ASP A 591 -13.85 -51.99 -8.96
CA ASP A 591 -14.17 -51.90 -7.53
C ASP A 591 -14.79 -50.52 -7.22
N ILE A 592 -15.93 -50.52 -6.52
CA ILE A 592 -16.63 -49.29 -6.11
C ILE A 592 -15.81 -48.46 -5.10
N GLU A 593 -14.84 -49.08 -4.44
CA GLU A 593 -13.88 -48.45 -3.52
C GLU A 593 -12.96 -47.44 -4.23
N ASN A 594 -12.88 -47.49 -5.56
CA ASN A 594 -12.15 -46.51 -6.36
C ASN A 594 -12.94 -45.19 -6.54
N PHE A 595 -14.22 -45.14 -6.17
CA PHE A 595 -15.07 -43.95 -6.31
C PHE A 595 -15.16 -43.15 -5.01
N ALA A 596 -15.06 -41.82 -5.12
CA ALA A 596 -15.34 -40.87 -4.05
C ALA A 596 -16.23 -39.74 -4.55
N LEU A 597 -17.20 -39.34 -3.73
CA LEU A 597 -18.19 -38.30 -4.01
C LEU A 597 -18.03 -37.15 -3.01
N THR A 598 -18.05 -35.91 -3.48
CA THR A 598 -18.12 -34.71 -2.65
C THR A 598 -19.31 -33.86 -3.10
N LEU A 599 -20.14 -33.43 -2.15
CA LEU A 599 -21.28 -32.56 -2.40
C LEU A 599 -21.27 -31.46 -1.34
N SER A 600 -21.36 -30.20 -1.75
CA SER A 600 -21.30 -29.06 -0.86
C SER A 600 -22.28 -28.00 -1.33
N TYR A 601 -23.06 -27.49 -0.40
CA TYR A 601 -23.99 -26.38 -0.60
C TYR A 601 -23.73 -25.34 0.47
N ASN A 602 -23.37 -24.13 0.06
CA ASN A 602 -23.24 -22.99 0.96
C ASN A 602 -24.10 -21.84 0.45
N GLU A 603 -24.83 -21.21 1.37
CA GLU A 603 -25.68 -20.07 1.13
C GLU A 603 -25.24 -18.94 2.04
N THR A 604 -25.10 -17.75 1.49
CA THR A 604 -24.90 -16.51 2.24
C THR A 604 -25.94 -15.50 1.81
N TYR A 605 -26.74 -15.05 2.76
CA TYR A 605 -27.72 -13.99 2.59
C TYR A 605 -27.26 -12.78 3.41
N MET A 606 -27.29 -11.59 2.81
CA MET A 606 -26.92 -10.34 3.46
C MET A 606 -27.95 -9.26 3.12
N ARG A 607 -28.28 -8.41 4.09
CA ARG A 607 -28.99 -7.13 3.87
C ARG A 607 -28.38 -6.05 4.77
N ASN A 608 -28.38 -4.81 4.32
CA ASN A 608 -27.91 -3.64 5.06
C ASN A 608 -28.60 -2.37 4.55
N ILE A 609 -28.22 -1.19 5.04
CA ILE A 609 -28.84 0.08 4.65
C ILE A 609 -28.84 0.32 3.13
N ASN A 610 -27.78 -0.07 2.43
CA ASN A 610 -27.59 0.16 1.00
C ASN A 610 -28.11 -1.01 0.14
N THR A 611 -28.26 -2.20 0.71
CA THR A 611 -28.54 -3.45 -0.02
C THR A 611 -29.81 -4.07 0.52
N GLU A 612 -30.84 -4.13 -0.32
CA GLU A 612 -32.12 -4.75 0.04
C GLU A 612 -31.93 -6.24 0.34
N TYR A 613 -31.22 -6.93 -0.55
CA TYR A 613 -30.64 -8.23 -0.26
C TYR A 613 -29.49 -8.55 -1.22
N ASN A 614 -28.58 -9.41 -0.76
CA ASN A 614 -27.51 -10.03 -1.53
C ASN A 614 -27.47 -11.51 -1.16
N VAL A 615 -27.81 -12.37 -2.12
CA VAL A 615 -27.86 -13.82 -1.93
C VAL A 615 -26.77 -14.47 -2.77
N THR A 616 -25.93 -15.27 -2.13
CA THR A 616 -24.91 -16.08 -2.79
C THR A 616 -25.16 -17.56 -2.50
N HIS A 617 -25.33 -18.34 -3.56
CA HIS A 617 -25.38 -19.79 -3.51
C HIS A 617 -24.12 -20.38 -4.16
N LEU A 618 -23.44 -21.24 -3.42
CA LEU A 618 -22.26 -21.98 -3.84
C LEU A 618 -22.59 -23.46 -3.80
N TYR A 619 -22.67 -24.07 -4.97
CA TYR A 619 -22.79 -25.52 -5.12
C TYR A 619 -21.44 -26.07 -5.59
N ARG A 620 -20.92 -27.06 -4.88
CA ARG A 620 -19.73 -27.81 -5.30
C ARG A 620 -20.05 -29.29 -5.32
N GLY A 621 -19.84 -29.92 -6.46
CA GLY A 621 -19.94 -31.35 -6.66
C GLY A 621 -18.62 -31.90 -7.18
N ALA A 622 -18.16 -33.03 -6.68
CA ALA A 622 -17.02 -33.71 -7.25
C ALA A 622 -17.21 -35.22 -7.26
N ILE A 623 -16.87 -35.85 -8.39
CA ILE A 623 -16.81 -37.30 -8.53
C ILE A 623 -15.37 -37.64 -8.89
N ALA A 624 -14.71 -38.42 -8.04
CA ALA A 624 -13.36 -38.90 -8.25
C ALA A 624 -13.37 -40.42 -8.42
N TYR A 625 -12.81 -40.90 -9.53
CA TYR A 625 -12.47 -42.29 -9.75
C TYR A 625 -10.94 -42.40 -9.71
N ALA A 626 -10.39 -43.20 -8.80
CA ALA A 626 -8.95 -43.37 -8.64
C ALA A 626 -8.61 -44.85 -8.46
N PHE A 627 -8.20 -45.48 -9.56
CA PHE A 627 -7.74 -46.86 -9.57
C PHE A 627 -6.21 -46.90 -9.43
N ASN A 628 -5.73 -47.50 -8.35
CA ASN A 628 -4.31 -47.72 -8.09
C ASN A 628 -4.05 -49.23 -7.99
N THR A 629 -3.07 -49.72 -8.76
CA THR A 629 -2.69 -51.14 -8.75
C THR A 629 -1.17 -51.29 -8.78
N THR A 630 -0.71 -52.48 -8.43
CA THR A 630 0.70 -52.90 -8.57
C THR A 630 0.76 -53.95 -9.69
N PRO A 631 0.94 -53.54 -10.96
CA PRO A 631 0.93 -54.46 -12.09
C PRO A 631 1.95 -55.58 -11.92
N THR A 632 1.58 -56.80 -12.29
CA THR A 632 2.53 -57.92 -12.32
C THR A 632 3.58 -57.67 -13.40
N ASN A 633 4.85 -57.74 -13.02
CA ASN A 633 5.96 -57.54 -13.93
C ASN A 633 6.41 -58.87 -14.55
N TYR A 634 6.24 -59.02 -15.87
CA TYR A 634 6.58 -60.25 -16.59
C TYR A 634 8.04 -60.26 -17.01
N LYS A 635 8.75 -61.36 -16.75
CA LYS A 635 10.14 -61.59 -17.17
C LYS A 635 10.26 -62.86 -18.02
N PRO A 636 10.04 -62.79 -19.35
CA PRO A 636 9.92 -63.98 -20.20
C PRO A 636 11.20 -64.82 -20.27
N PHE A 637 12.38 -64.19 -20.29
CA PHE A 637 13.66 -64.87 -20.49
C PHE A 637 14.38 -65.29 -19.19
N SER A 638 13.85 -64.93 -18.01
CA SER A 638 14.55 -65.18 -16.74
C SER A 638 14.62 -66.66 -16.36
N LYS A 639 13.75 -67.50 -16.95
CA LYS A 639 13.70 -68.96 -16.69
C LYS A 639 14.66 -69.76 -17.58
N ILE A 640 15.25 -69.17 -18.63
CA ILE A 640 16.16 -69.86 -19.55
C ILE A 640 17.57 -69.89 -18.96
N GLN A 641 18.04 -71.07 -18.55
CA GLN A 641 19.34 -71.23 -17.86
C GLN A 641 20.54 -70.78 -18.71
N ALA A 642 20.51 -70.99 -20.03
CA ALA A 642 21.57 -70.59 -20.96
C ALA A 642 21.79 -69.07 -20.99
N ILE A 643 20.72 -68.29 -20.81
CA ILE A 643 20.74 -66.82 -20.82
C ILE A 643 21.09 -66.30 -19.41
N ASN A 644 20.53 -66.90 -18.36
CA ASN A 644 20.71 -66.44 -16.97
C ASN A 644 22.13 -66.69 -16.41
N LYS A 645 22.82 -67.75 -16.85
CA LYS A 645 24.21 -68.04 -16.41
C LYS A 645 25.24 -67.09 -17.05
N ASN A 646 24.97 -66.54 -18.24
CA ASN A 646 25.93 -65.69 -18.94
C ASN A 646 25.80 -64.22 -18.48
N LYS A 647 26.86 -63.70 -17.84
CA LYS A 647 26.92 -62.32 -17.34
C LYS A 647 26.68 -61.26 -18.43
N TYR A 648 27.00 -61.57 -19.70
CA TYR A 648 26.81 -60.67 -20.83
C TYR A 648 25.36 -60.66 -21.36
N LEU A 649 24.58 -61.71 -21.11
CA LEU A 649 23.17 -61.82 -21.55
C LEU A 649 22.18 -61.36 -20.47
N LYS A 650 22.68 -60.73 -19.41
CA LYS A 650 21.86 -60.27 -18.28
C LYS A 650 20.78 -59.25 -18.68
N LEU A 651 21.05 -58.45 -19.71
CA LEU A 651 20.09 -57.50 -20.29
C LEU A 651 18.85 -58.21 -20.86
N ILE A 652 19.05 -59.37 -21.49
CA ILE A 652 17.97 -60.19 -22.04
C ILE A 652 17.24 -60.93 -20.92
N SER A 653 17.96 -61.52 -19.95
CA SER A 653 17.33 -62.23 -18.82
C SER A 653 16.50 -61.32 -17.89
N ASP A 654 16.93 -60.05 -17.72
CA ASP A 654 16.24 -59.05 -16.91
C ASP A 654 15.22 -58.20 -17.70
N PHE A 655 15.01 -58.50 -18.98
CA PHE A 655 13.95 -57.86 -19.76
C PHE A 655 12.62 -58.08 -19.05
N ASN A 656 11.91 -56.98 -18.82
CA ASN A 656 10.73 -56.96 -17.97
C ASN A 656 9.73 -55.96 -18.53
N PHE A 657 8.44 -56.31 -18.49
CA PHE A 657 7.38 -55.43 -18.93
C PHE A 657 6.12 -55.62 -18.09
N SER A 658 5.31 -54.56 -17.99
CA SER A 658 3.98 -54.59 -17.39
C SER A 658 2.93 -54.22 -18.46
N LEU A 659 1.84 -55.00 -18.49
CA LEU A 659 0.77 -54.82 -19.48
C LEU A 659 -0.33 -53.87 -19.00
N MET A 660 -0.43 -53.62 -17.70
CA MET A 660 -1.49 -52.81 -17.11
C MET A 660 -0.91 -51.50 -16.54
N PRO A 661 -1.61 -50.36 -16.70
CA PRO A 661 -1.26 -49.12 -16.02
C PRO A 661 -1.20 -49.30 -14.50
N SER A 662 -0.30 -48.58 -13.84
CA SER A 662 -0.19 -48.58 -12.38
C SER A 662 -1.20 -47.64 -11.71
N ARG A 663 -1.63 -46.59 -12.42
CA ARG A 663 -2.67 -45.66 -11.93
C ARG A 663 -3.54 -45.12 -13.06
N ILE A 664 -4.85 -45.08 -12.81
CA ILE A 664 -5.85 -44.39 -13.64
C ILE A 664 -6.68 -43.51 -12.71
N SER A 665 -6.75 -42.21 -12.96
CA SER A 665 -7.55 -41.27 -12.19
C SER A 665 -8.40 -40.40 -13.11
N VAL A 666 -9.68 -40.28 -12.79
CA VAL A 666 -10.61 -39.36 -13.46
C VAL A 666 -11.36 -38.60 -12.37
N ILE A 667 -11.17 -37.28 -12.29
CA ILE A 667 -11.82 -36.44 -11.31
C ILE A 667 -12.63 -35.38 -12.05
N THR A 668 -13.93 -35.34 -11.81
CA THR A 668 -14.82 -34.31 -12.33
C THR A 668 -15.30 -33.45 -11.19
N ASN A 669 -14.92 -32.18 -11.18
CA ASN A 669 -15.36 -31.16 -10.24
C ASN A 669 -16.35 -30.22 -10.95
N VAL A 670 -17.38 -29.82 -10.23
CA VAL A 670 -18.43 -28.92 -10.68
C VAL A 670 -18.61 -27.85 -9.62
N ASP A 671 -18.32 -26.62 -9.97
CA ASP A 671 -18.43 -25.46 -9.10
C ASP A 671 -19.43 -24.47 -9.71
N ARG A 672 -20.56 -24.22 -9.04
CA ARG A 672 -21.58 -23.26 -9.44
C ARG A 672 -21.74 -22.19 -8.36
N LEU A 673 -21.34 -20.98 -8.70
CA LEU A 673 -21.60 -19.74 -7.98
C LEU A 673 -22.80 -19.05 -8.64
N PHE A 674 -23.84 -18.80 -7.87
CA PHE A 674 -24.93 -17.92 -8.24
C PHE A 674 -25.03 -16.82 -7.20
N ASN A 675 -24.90 -15.56 -7.62
CA ASN A 675 -25.05 -14.41 -6.78
C ASN A 675 -26.10 -13.46 -7.38
N ALA A 676 -27.01 -12.97 -6.55
CA ALA A 676 -28.04 -12.01 -6.90
C ALA A 676 -28.04 -10.85 -5.90
N ILE A 677 -27.90 -9.63 -6.39
CA ILE A 677 -27.82 -8.41 -5.58
C ILE A 677 -28.89 -7.43 -6.03
N GLN A 678 -29.63 -6.90 -5.06
CA GLN A 678 -30.53 -5.77 -5.25
C GLN A 678 -30.12 -4.63 -4.31
N ILE A 679 -29.78 -3.49 -4.91
CA ILE A 679 -29.48 -2.26 -4.18
C ILE A 679 -30.80 -1.66 -3.69
N ARG A 680 -30.81 -1.12 -2.47
CA ARG A 680 -31.98 -0.44 -1.92
C ARG A 680 -32.15 0.93 -2.57
N ASN A 681 -33.39 1.27 -2.93
CA ASN A 681 -33.72 2.64 -3.31
C ASN A 681 -33.84 3.51 -2.06
N THR A 682 -32.98 4.52 -1.93
CA THR A 682 -32.96 5.46 -0.80
C THR A 682 -33.80 6.72 -1.05
N PHE A 683 -34.44 6.85 -2.22
CA PHE A 683 -35.29 7.99 -2.58
C PHE A 683 -36.79 7.60 -2.48
N PRO A 684 -37.50 8.05 -1.43
CA PRO A 684 -38.90 7.66 -1.20
C PRO A 684 -39.89 8.27 -2.19
N SER A 685 -39.49 9.27 -2.99
CA SER A 685 -40.37 9.97 -3.95
C SER A 685 -40.56 9.22 -5.28
N ALA A 686 -39.80 8.15 -5.53
CA ALA A 686 -39.95 7.31 -6.71
C ALA A 686 -40.27 5.87 -6.28
N ASP A 687 -41.45 5.36 -6.63
CA ASP A 687 -41.81 3.93 -6.51
C ASP A 687 -41.08 3.09 -7.57
N TYR A 688 -39.76 3.27 -7.63
CA TYR A 688 -38.87 2.63 -8.58
C TYR A 688 -38.07 1.56 -7.84
N LYS A 689 -38.31 0.30 -8.20
CA LYS A 689 -37.51 -0.84 -7.70
C LYS A 689 -36.30 -1.02 -8.62
N ILE A 690 -35.10 -0.83 -8.07
CA ILE A 690 -33.85 -1.09 -8.79
C ILE A 690 -33.82 -2.58 -9.18
N PRO A 691 -33.59 -2.93 -10.45
CA PRO A 691 -33.58 -4.32 -10.90
C PRO A 691 -32.42 -5.12 -10.26
N GLU A 692 -32.63 -6.43 -10.12
CA GLU A 692 -31.61 -7.36 -9.63
C GLU A 692 -30.44 -7.46 -10.60
N THR A 693 -29.23 -7.49 -10.06
CA THR A 693 -28.00 -7.81 -10.80
C THR A 693 -27.53 -9.22 -10.45
N PHE A 694 -27.02 -9.95 -11.44
CA PHE A 694 -26.63 -11.35 -11.29
C PHE A 694 -25.17 -11.57 -11.62
N ASN A 695 -24.45 -12.27 -10.74
CA ASN A 695 -23.12 -12.80 -11.02
C ASN A 695 -23.18 -14.34 -10.99
N LYS A 696 -22.98 -14.95 -12.14
CA LYS A 696 -23.08 -16.40 -12.33
C LYS A 696 -21.76 -16.96 -12.85
N ASN A 697 -21.28 -18.00 -12.19
CA ASN A 697 -20.12 -18.74 -12.63
C ASN A 697 -20.35 -20.23 -12.41
N PHE A 698 -20.55 -20.99 -13.50
CA PHE A 698 -20.79 -22.42 -13.45
C PHE A 698 -19.72 -23.13 -14.28
N VAL A 699 -18.75 -23.72 -13.59
CA VAL A 699 -17.56 -24.34 -14.18
C VAL A 699 -17.53 -25.83 -13.87
N MET A 700 -17.19 -26.62 -14.86
CA MET A 700 -16.93 -28.06 -14.76
C MET A 700 -15.46 -28.31 -15.13
N MET A 701 -14.67 -28.85 -14.20
CA MET A 701 -13.26 -29.21 -14.41
C MET A 701 -13.14 -30.74 -14.41
N ARG A 702 -12.48 -31.29 -15.42
CA ARG A 702 -12.24 -32.73 -15.57
C ARG A 702 -10.76 -32.99 -15.64
N ASN A 703 -10.22 -33.68 -14.65
CA ASN A 703 -8.82 -34.07 -14.56
C ASN A 703 -8.67 -35.55 -14.87
N TYR A 704 -7.74 -35.87 -15.77
CA TYR A 704 -7.40 -37.21 -16.19
C TYR A 704 -5.93 -37.46 -15.87
N GLU A 705 -5.63 -38.62 -15.29
CA GLU A 705 -4.27 -39.08 -15.02
C GLU A 705 -4.17 -40.55 -15.41
N LEU A 706 -3.15 -40.86 -16.21
CA LEU A 706 -2.80 -42.22 -16.60
C LEU A 706 -1.29 -42.39 -16.38
N ARG A 707 -0.93 -43.35 -15.54
CA ARG A 707 0.47 -43.71 -15.31
C ARG A 707 0.70 -45.18 -15.64
N HIS A 708 1.66 -45.43 -16.51
CA HIS A 708 2.01 -46.77 -16.99
C HIS A 708 3.52 -47.00 -16.84
N ASP A 709 3.89 -47.85 -15.88
CA ASP A 709 5.28 -48.28 -15.69
C ASP A 709 5.62 -49.44 -16.65
N ILE A 710 5.78 -49.14 -17.95
CA ILE A 710 5.89 -50.15 -19.03
C ILE A 710 6.99 -51.17 -18.73
N SER A 711 8.12 -50.70 -18.19
CA SER A 711 9.17 -51.54 -17.60
C SER A 711 9.81 -50.81 -16.42
N LYS A 712 10.69 -51.48 -15.67
CA LYS A 712 11.50 -50.80 -14.63
C LYS A 712 12.32 -49.61 -15.17
N SER A 713 12.64 -49.61 -16.46
CA SER A 713 13.44 -48.59 -17.15
C SER A 713 12.60 -47.59 -17.95
N LEU A 714 11.34 -47.89 -18.26
CA LEU A 714 10.49 -47.08 -19.14
C LEU A 714 9.16 -46.78 -18.43
N LYS A 715 8.90 -45.49 -18.18
CA LYS A 715 7.68 -45.01 -17.54
C LYS A 715 7.00 -44.00 -18.44
N PHE A 716 5.68 -44.11 -18.55
CA PHE A 716 4.82 -43.19 -19.26
C PHE A 716 3.83 -42.55 -18.29
N ASP A 717 3.79 -41.22 -18.27
CA ASP A 717 2.88 -40.43 -17.44
C ASP A 717 2.09 -39.47 -18.35
N TYR A 718 0.76 -39.58 -18.37
CA TYR A 718 -0.13 -38.71 -19.11
C TYR A 718 -1.12 -38.03 -18.17
N THR A 719 -1.21 -36.71 -18.26
CA THR A 719 -2.17 -35.89 -17.53
C THR A 719 -2.95 -35.01 -18.49
N ALA A 720 -4.24 -34.84 -18.24
CA ALA A 720 -5.09 -33.91 -18.99
C ALA A 720 -6.02 -33.17 -18.03
N ASN A 721 -6.28 -31.91 -18.30
CA ASN A 721 -7.23 -31.08 -17.57
C ASN A 721 -8.14 -30.38 -18.59
N ASN A 722 -9.44 -30.55 -18.46
CA ASN A 722 -10.43 -29.95 -19.30
C ASN A 722 -11.39 -29.12 -18.44
N THR A 723 -11.33 -27.81 -18.60
CA THR A 723 -12.26 -26.86 -17.98
C THR A 723 -13.31 -26.47 -19.00
N ALA A 724 -14.58 -26.62 -18.62
CA ALA A 724 -15.73 -26.21 -19.38
C ALA A 724 -16.63 -25.30 -18.56
N ARG A 725 -17.33 -24.38 -19.23
CA ARG A 725 -18.35 -23.53 -18.63
C ARG A 725 -19.73 -24.05 -19.01
N ILE A 726 -20.61 -24.21 -18.03
CA ILE A 726 -22.03 -24.46 -18.25
C ILE A 726 -22.69 -23.11 -18.50
N LEU A 727 -23.34 -22.95 -19.66
CA LEU A 727 -23.96 -21.69 -20.03
C LEU A 727 -25.35 -21.61 -19.39
N GLU A 728 -25.56 -20.59 -18.56
CA GLU A 728 -26.83 -20.32 -17.91
C GLU A 728 -27.53 -19.13 -18.58
N PRO A 729 -28.85 -19.20 -18.83
CA PRO A 729 -29.63 -18.06 -19.29
C PRO A 729 -29.60 -16.87 -18.33
N TYR A 730 -29.89 -15.66 -18.82
CA TYR A 730 -29.95 -14.45 -18.00
C TYR A 730 -31.04 -14.50 -16.90
N GLY A 731 -30.76 -13.89 -15.75
CA GLY A 731 -31.69 -13.78 -14.62
C GLY A 731 -31.90 -15.06 -13.81
N ARG A 732 -32.90 -15.12 -12.95
CA ARG A 732 -33.26 -16.35 -12.22
C ARG A 732 -33.77 -17.46 -13.15
N ILE A 733 -33.60 -18.72 -12.74
CA ILE A 733 -33.98 -19.92 -13.52
C ILE A 733 -35.39 -20.36 -13.13
N ASP A 734 -36.36 -19.50 -13.47
CA ASP A 734 -37.74 -19.65 -13.00
C ASP A 734 -38.68 -20.21 -14.08
N THR A 735 -38.32 -20.08 -15.36
CA THR A 735 -39.09 -20.62 -16.49
C THR A 735 -38.58 -22.00 -16.93
N ASP A 736 -39.47 -22.84 -17.46
CA ASP A 736 -39.11 -24.20 -17.89
C ASP A 736 -38.13 -24.21 -19.06
N GLU A 737 -38.24 -23.25 -19.99
CA GLU A 737 -37.28 -23.04 -21.09
C GLU A 737 -35.85 -22.84 -20.57
N LYS A 738 -35.69 -22.02 -19.52
CA LYS A 738 -34.37 -21.76 -18.92
C LYS A 738 -33.81 -23.00 -18.22
N ARG A 739 -34.69 -23.80 -17.59
CA ARG A 739 -34.32 -25.08 -16.96
C ARG A 739 -33.86 -26.10 -17.99
N ASP A 740 -34.54 -26.18 -19.13
CA ASP A 740 -34.19 -27.11 -20.20
C ASP A 740 -32.90 -26.71 -20.90
N SER A 741 -32.65 -25.41 -21.13
CA SER A 741 -31.34 -24.92 -21.58
C SER A 741 -30.20 -25.30 -20.63
N LEU A 742 -30.42 -25.18 -19.31
CA LEU A 742 -29.43 -25.58 -18.31
C LEU A 742 -29.17 -27.10 -18.33
N LYS A 743 -30.23 -27.92 -18.36
CA LYS A 743 -30.11 -29.38 -18.47
C LYS A 743 -29.32 -29.77 -19.71
N GLN A 744 -29.63 -29.17 -20.87
CA GLN A 744 -28.93 -29.42 -22.12
C GLN A 744 -27.44 -29.06 -22.02
N SER A 745 -27.10 -27.92 -21.39
CA SER A 745 -25.70 -27.54 -21.18
C SER A 745 -24.97 -28.51 -20.23
N ILE A 746 -25.66 -29.09 -19.24
CA ILE A 746 -25.08 -30.10 -18.34
C ILE A 746 -24.90 -31.44 -19.07
N TYR A 747 -25.88 -31.90 -19.84
CA TYR A 747 -25.78 -33.15 -20.62
C TYR A 747 -24.69 -33.11 -21.68
N THR A 748 -24.45 -31.93 -22.28
CA THR A 748 -23.36 -31.71 -23.24
C THR A 748 -22.00 -31.49 -22.57
N LEU A 749 -21.93 -31.59 -21.24
CA LEU A 749 -20.72 -31.39 -20.42
C LEU A 749 -20.11 -29.98 -20.52
N GLY A 750 -20.92 -28.98 -20.89
CA GLY A 750 -20.50 -27.59 -21.02
C GLY A 750 -19.73 -27.26 -22.29
N THR A 751 -19.50 -25.96 -22.48
CA THR A 751 -18.61 -25.44 -23.54
C THR A 751 -17.19 -25.39 -22.99
N ASN A 752 -16.25 -26.10 -23.62
CA ASN A 752 -14.85 -26.10 -23.19
C ASN A 752 -14.27 -24.68 -23.28
N THR A 753 -13.55 -24.25 -22.24
CA THR A 753 -12.86 -22.95 -22.18
C THR A 753 -11.34 -23.11 -22.17
N LEU A 754 -10.85 -24.19 -21.54
CA LEU A 754 -9.44 -24.53 -21.47
C LEU A 754 -9.27 -26.04 -21.51
N PHE A 755 -8.36 -26.53 -22.34
CA PHE A 755 -7.90 -27.91 -22.33
C PHE A 755 -6.39 -27.90 -22.29
N SER A 756 -5.78 -28.55 -21.30
CA SER A 756 -4.34 -28.68 -21.17
C SER A 756 -3.96 -30.14 -20.96
N GLN A 757 -2.94 -30.63 -21.64
CA GLN A 757 -2.41 -31.98 -21.43
C GLN A 757 -0.89 -31.98 -21.36
N ALA A 758 -0.35 -32.98 -20.68
CA ALA A 758 1.06 -33.26 -20.64
C ALA A 758 1.32 -34.77 -20.74
N ALA A 759 2.27 -35.15 -21.60
CA ALA A 759 2.73 -36.52 -21.77
C ALA A 759 4.22 -36.58 -21.48
N ASN A 760 4.65 -37.44 -20.57
CA ASN A 760 6.05 -37.63 -20.19
C ASN A 760 6.45 -39.08 -20.38
N ILE A 761 7.58 -39.31 -21.07
CA ILE A 761 8.25 -40.59 -21.21
C ILE A 761 9.60 -40.48 -20.51
N ASN A 762 9.79 -41.29 -19.47
CA ASN A 762 11.04 -41.39 -18.74
C ASN A 762 11.71 -42.73 -19.09
N TYR A 763 12.87 -42.69 -19.76
CA TYR A 763 13.62 -43.87 -20.17
C TYR A 763 15.04 -43.87 -19.60
N THR A 764 15.33 -44.81 -18.70
CA THR A 764 16.69 -45.05 -18.19
C THR A 764 17.29 -46.24 -18.92
N LEU A 765 18.33 -46.01 -19.72
CA LEU A 765 18.99 -47.08 -20.47
C LEU A 765 19.62 -48.10 -19.50
N PRO A 766 19.32 -49.40 -19.62
CA PRO A 766 19.79 -50.43 -18.69
C PRO A 766 21.26 -50.84 -18.92
N LEU A 767 22.16 -49.87 -19.16
CA LEU A 767 23.60 -50.08 -19.39
C LEU A 767 24.31 -50.66 -18.17
N ASN A 768 23.77 -50.45 -16.97
CA ASN A 768 24.24 -51.07 -15.73
C ASN A 768 24.08 -52.59 -15.69
N LYS A 769 23.32 -53.18 -16.61
CA LYS A 769 23.16 -54.63 -16.74
C LYS A 769 24.24 -55.28 -17.58
N PHE A 770 24.97 -54.50 -18.40
CA PHE A 770 26.02 -55.01 -19.25
C PHE A 770 27.41 -54.74 -18.63
N PRO A 771 28.21 -55.79 -18.34
CA PRO A 771 29.46 -55.64 -17.58
C PRO A 771 30.53 -54.72 -18.21
N LEU A 772 30.44 -54.33 -19.47
CA LEU A 772 31.40 -53.40 -20.08
C LEU A 772 30.98 -51.92 -19.95
N THR A 773 29.69 -51.65 -19.68
CA THR A 773 29.11 -50.30 -19.68
C THR A 773 28.49 -49.91 -18.33
N ASP A 774 28.71 -50.69 -17.28
CA ASP A 774 28.17 -50.44 -15.92
C ASP A 774 28.69 -49.18 -15.22
N TRP A 775 29.67 -48.51 -15.82
CA TRP A 775 30.21 -47.22 -15.42
C TRP A 775 29.49 -46.04 -16.10
N ILE A 776 28.56 -46.32 -17.01
CA ILE A 776 27.76 -45.35 -17.76
C ILE A 776 26.30 -45.43 -17.27
N THR A 777 25.72 -44.30 -16.89
CA THR A 777 24.28 -44.15 -16.65
C THR A 777 23.74 -43.13 -17.64
N VAL A 778 22.74 -43.50 -18.43
CA VAL A 778 22.04 -42.58 -19.33
C VAL A 778 20.56 -42.63 -19.06
N SER A 779 19.96 -41.47 -18.83
CA SER A 779 18.51 -41.30 -18.68
C SER A 779 18.02 -40.22 -19.62
N ALA A 780 17.01 -40.53 -20.42
CA ALA A 780 16.29 -39.60 -21.27
C ALA A 780 14.90 -39.34 -20.68
N ARG A 781 14.48 -38.08 -20.67
CA ARG A 781 13.12 -37.63 -20.35
C ARG A 781 12.60 -36.85 -21.54
N LEU A 782 11.53 -37.35 -22.14
CA LEU A 782 10.81 -36.70 -23.23
C LEU A 782 9.47 -36.23 -22.67
N GLY A 783 9.16 -34.94 -22.78
CA GLY A 783 7.94 -34.33 -22.29
C GLY A 783 7.28 -33.51 -23.38
N SER A 784 5.99 -33.66 -23.56
CA SER A 784 5.18 -32.80 -24.42
C SER A 784 4.06 -32.17 -23.62
N THR A 785 3.72 -30.92 -23.93
CA THR A 785 2.50 -30.28 -23.45
C THR A 785 1.69 -29.75 -24.62
N TYR A 786 0.37 -29.72 -24.47
CA TYR A 786 -0.54 -29.07 -25.41
C TYR A 786 -1.63 -28.36 -24.64
N ASP A 787 -1.87 -27.10 -24.99
CA ASP A 787 -2.89 -26.24 -24.41
C ASP A 787 -3.78 -25.70 -25.52
N TRP A 788 -5.09 -25.78 -25.32
CA TRP A 788 -6.10 -25.11 -26.12
C TRP A 788 -6.86 -24.15 -25.21
N MET A 789 -6.97 -22.90 -25.63
CA MET A 789 -7.66 -21.85 -24.89
C MET A 789 -8.70 -21.21 -25.80
N ARG A 790 -9.94 -21.16 -25.32
CA ARG A 790 -11.05 -20.57 -26.07
C ARG A 790 -10.88 -19.06 -26.21
N ALA A 791 -11.36 -18.49 -27.31
CA ALA A 791 -11.59 -17.06 -27.41
C ALA A 791 -12.57 -16.57 -26.31
N PRO A 792 -12.48 -15.30 -25.84
CA PRO A 792 -13.49 -14.72 -24.97
C PRO A 792 -14.90 -14.80 -25.59
N PHE A 793 -15.92 -15.07 -24.79
CA PHE A 793 -17.31 -15.19 -25.27
C PHE A 793 -17.84 -13.91 -25.96
N ALA A 794 -17.26 -12.74 -25.67
CA ALA A 794 -17.63 -11.47 -26.31
C ALA A 794 -17.06 -11.31 -27.73
N THR A 795 -16.09 -12.13 -28.13
CA THR A 795 -15.36 -11.96 -29.40
C THR A 795 -15.06 -13.32 -30.03
N ASP A 796 -16.13 -14.09 -30.23
CA ASP A 796 -16.03 -15.49 -30.68
C ASP A 796 -15.47 -15.66 -32.11
N SER A 797 -15.53 -14.58 -32.91
CA SER A 797 -15.06 -14.57 -34.29
C SER A 797 -13.54 -14.59 -34.45
N ILE A 798 -12.73 -14.30 -33.42
CA ILE A 798 -11.26 -14.21 -33.52
C ILE A 798 -10.57 -15.58 -33.54
N GLY A 799 -11.30 -16.65 -33.18
CA GLY A 799 -10.77 -18.01 -33.09
C GLY A 799 -9.98 -18.29 -31.79
N ASN A 800 -9.87 -19.57 -31.46
CA ASN A 800 -9.22 -20.06 -30.24
C ASN A 800 -7.68 -20.01 -30.37
N THR A 801 -6.95 -20.24 -29.29
CA THR A 801 -5.47 -20.29 -29.33
C THR A 801 -5.00 -21.67 -28.90
N ILE A 802 -4.14 -22.29 -29.71
CA ILE A 802 -3.46 -23.54 -29.36
C ILE A 802 -1.98 -23.30 -29.11
N LYS A 803 -1.43 -24.03 -28.15
CA LYS A 803 -0.02 -24.01 -27.79
C LYS A 803 0.47 -25.44 -27.65
N ASN A 804 1.69 -25.67 -28.05
CA ASN A 804 2.37 -26.95 -27.87
C ASN A 804 3.79 -26.67 -27.36
N SER A 805 4.27 -27.49 -26.43
CA SER A 805 5.72 -27.59 -26.15
C SER A 805 6.26 -29.02 -26.29
N TRP A 806 7.53 -29.11 -26.65
CA TRP A 806 8.36 -30.32 -26.58
C TRP A 806 9.59 -30.05 -25.72
N SER A 807 9.89 -30.98 -24.83
CA SER A 807 11.03 -30.94 -23.93
C SER A 807 11.76 -32.27 -24.01
N GLU A 808 13.04 -32.23 -24.36
CA GLU A 808 13.92 -33.37 -24.38
C GLU A 808 15.05 -33.10 -23.40
N GLN A 809 15.26 -34.02 -22.44
CA GLN A 809 16.36 -33.95 -21.51
C GLN A 809 17.11 -35.27 -21.48
N VAL A 810 18.37 -35.25 -21.88
CA VAL A 810 19.27 -36.40 -21.83
C VAL A 810 20.35 -36.14 -20.78
N ASN A 811 20.37 -36.96 -19.74
CA ASN A 811 21.39 -36.92 -18.70
C ASN A 811 22.29 -38.16 -18.82
N GLY A 812 23.56 -37.94 -19.08
CA GLY A 812 24.62 -38.94 -19.07
C GLY A 812 25.53 -38.74 -17.86
N GLN A 813 25.85 -39.82 -17.15
CA GLN A 813 26.81 -39.81 -16.06
C GLN A 813 27.83 -40.93 -16.26
N LEU A 814 29.10 -40.57 -16.24
CA LEU A 814 30.26 -41.44 -16.41
C LEU A 814 31.02 -41.52 -15.09
N ASN A 815 31.07 -42.72 -14.50
CA ASN A 815 31.83 -43.01 -13.28
C ASN A 815 33.12 -43.75 -13.63
N PHE A 816 34.18 -42.99 -13.91
CA PHE A 816 35.46 -43.54 -14.34
C PHE A 816 36.15 -44.38 -13.26
N VAL A 817 35.86 -44.16 -11.97
CA VAL A 817 36.37 -45.03 -10.89
C VAL A 817 35.92 -46.48 -11.08
N SER A 818 34.66 -46.69 -11.48
CA SER A 818 34.13 -48.02 -11.81
C SER A 818 34.79 -48.61 -13.06
N LEU A 819 35.08 -47.78 -14.07
CA LEU A 819 35.81 -48.19 -15.29
C LEU A 819 37.24 -48.64 -14.95
N TYR A 820 37.99 -47.82 -14.21
CA TYR A 820 39.37 -48.13 -13.81
C TYR A 820 39.46 -49.40 -12.95
N ASN A 821 38.47 -49.64 -12.09
CA ASN A 821 38.42 -50.84 -11.26
C ASN A 821 38.20 -52.15 -12.06
N LYS A 822 37.89 -52.08 -13.36
CA LYS A 822 37.84 -53.26 -14.24
C LYS A 822 39.21 -53.77 -14.64
N VAL A 823 40.20 -52.88 -14.74
CA VAL A 823 41.58 -53.25 -15.05
C VAL A 823 42.28 -53.68 -13.75
N PRO A 824 42.74 -54.93 -13.60
CA PRO A 824 43.28 -55.45 -12.34
C PRO A 824 44.44 -54.63 -11.76
N TYR A 825 45.27 -54.04 -12.63
CA TYR A 825 46.38 -53.16 -12.25
C TYR A 825 45.88 -51.82 -11.66
N LEU A 826 44.99 -51.11 -12.39
CA LEU A 826 44.43 -49.83 -11.94
C LEU A 826 43.58 -49.99 -10.67
N LYS A 827 42.86 -51.11 -10.53
CA LYS A 827 42.15 -51.48 -9.31
C LYS A 827 43.09 -51.55 -8.09
N LYS A 828 44.27 -52.18 -8.23
CA LYS A 828 45.27 -52.22 -7.14
C LYS A 828 45.78 -50.82 -6.80
N VAL A 829 45.94 -49.92 -7.77
CA VAL A 829 46.35 -48.53 -7.53
C VAL A 829 45.26 -47.73 -6.82
N ASN A 830 44.00 -47.80 -7.25
CA ASN A 830 42.86 -47.19 -6.56
C ASN A 830 42.70 -47.72 -5.12
N GLN A 831 42.86 -49.03 -4.91
CA GLN A 831 42.79 -49.66 -3.58
C GLN A 831 43.94 -49.27 -2.65
N LYS A 832 45.16 -49.07 -3.17
CA LYS A 832 46.31 -48.55 -2.40
C LYS A 832 46.07 -47.11 -1.92
N VAL A 833 45.38 -46.27 -2.72
CA VAL A 833 45.02 -44.89 -2.35
C VAL A 833 43.94 -44.86 -1.26
N GLN A 834 42.91 -45.70 -1.36
CA GLN A 834 41.89 -45.82 -0.29
C GLN A 834 42.48 -46.34 1.04
N LYS A 835 43.44 -47.28 1.00
CA LYS A 835 44.10 -47.81 2.22
C LYS A 835 44.99 -46.80 2.95
N LYS A 836 45.48 -45.73 2.28
CA LYS A 836 46.22 -44.62 2.92
C LYS A 836 45.34 -43.42 3.29
N GLY A 837 44.07 -43.40 2.86
CA GLY A 837 43.06 -42.39 3.21
C GLY A 837 42.30 -42.68 4.50
N ALA A 838 42.07 -43.95 4.80
CA ALA A 838 41.25 -44.40 5.95
C ALA A 838 41.95 -44.31 7.33
N GLN A 839 43.20 -43.83 7.41
CA GLN A 839 43.95 -43.72 8.68
C GLN A 839 43.87 -42.35 9.37
N ARG A 840 43.08 -41.38 8.86
CA ARG A 840 43.00 -40.02 9.46
C ARG A 840 41.61 -39.51 9.87
N ALA A 841 40.56 -40.34 9.83
CA ALA A 841 39.27 -39.99 10.43
C ALA A 841 38.88 -41.05 11.47
N GLY A 842 39.29 -40.83 12.71
CA GLY A 842 38.85 -41.62 13.85
C GLY A 842 37.57 -41.04 14.45
N ALA A 843 36.53 -41.86 14.59
CA ALA A 843 35.40 -41.63 15.50
C ALA A 843 34.76 -42.97 15.95
N ALA A 844 35.05 -43.31 17.22
CA ALA A 844 34.39 -44.12 18.26
C ALA A 844 33.30 -45.23 18.00
N LYS A 845 33.66 -46.49 18.39
CA LYS A 845 33.02 -47.54 19.27
C LYS A 845 31.55 -48.04 19.09
N PRO A 846 31.08 -49.21 19.68
CA PRO A 846 31.71 -50.35 20.44
C PRO A 846 31.27 -51.81 20.01
N PRO A 847 31.71 -52.93 20.69
CA PRO A 847 31.80 -54.36 20.23
C PRO A 847 30.72 -55.31 20.87
N PRO A 848 30.80 -56.69 21.03
CA PRO A 848 31.72 -57.81 20.66
C PRO A 848 30.96 -59.11 20.15
N PRO A 849 31.40 -60.42 20.18
CA PRO A 849 32.63 -61.07 20.69
C PRO A 849 33.36 -62.15 19.83
N ARG A 850 34.58 -62.46 20.32
CA ARG A 850 35.65 -63.45 19.98
C ARG A 850 35.31 -64.92 20.34
N PRO A 851 36.20 -65.96 20.27
CA PRO A 851 37.65 -66.08 19.89
C PRO A 851 38.00 -67.28 18.94
N THR A 852 39.18 -67.39 18.31
CA THR A 852 40.43 -68.06 18.81
C THR A 852 41.51 -67.95 17.68
N THR A 853 42.67 -67.27 17.80
CA THR A 853 43.99 -67.62 18.42
C THR A 853 44.64 -68.88 17.81
N THR A 854 45.89 -68.96 17.28
CA THR A 854 47.10 -68.09 17.07
C THR A 854 48.16 -68.98 16.32
N PRO A 855 49.50 -68.75 16.30
CA PRO A 855 50.33 -67.69 15.68
C PRO A 855 51.56 -68.23 14.89
N THR A 856 52.30 -67.36 14.18
CA THR A 856 53.79 -67.27 13.95
C THR A 856 54.02 -66.43 12.67
N ASP A 857 54.56 -65.20 12.66
CA ASP A 857 55.88 -64.66 13.06
C ASP A 857 57.05 -65.34 12.34
N THR A 858 57.93 -64.71 11.54
CA THR A 858 58.58 -63.39 11.64
C THR A 858 59.08 -62.89 10.27
N THR A 859 59.17 -61.56 10.15
CA THR A 859 60.17 -60.77 9.39
C THR A 859 60.33 -60.93 7.86
N LYS A 860 60.07 -59.84 7.12
CA LYS A 860 60.98 -59.36 6.06
C LYS A 860 60.78 -57.87 5.72
N LYS A 861 61.88 -57.11 5.94
CA LYS A 861 62.41 -55.93 5.23
C LYS A 861 61.49 -54.74 4.89
N LYS A 862 61.87 -53.58 5.47
CA LYS A 862 61.86 -52.28 4.77
C LYS A 862 62.56 -52.44 3.41
N GLU A 863 61.85 -52.15 2.33
CA GLU A 863 62.46 -51.88 1.03
C GLU A 863 62.11 -50.46 0.60
N LYS A 864 63.16 -49.74 0.24
CA LYS A 864 63.20 -48.34 -0.16
C LYS A 864 62.48 -48.14 -1.48
N GLU A 865 62.03 -46.90 -1.65
CA GLU A 865 61.45 -46.29 -2.83
C GLU A 865 61.96 -46.83 -4.16
N GLY A 866 61.01 -47.17 -5.02
CA GLY A 866 61.13 -47.03 -6.46
C GLY A 866 59.89 -46.31 -6.93
N PHE A 867 59.95 -44.98 -7.02
CA PHE A 867 58.97 -44.18 -7.75
C PHE A 867 59.02 -44.60 -9.22
N THR A 868 58.29 -45.67 -9.57
CA THR A 868 58.17 -46.12 -10.96
C THR A 868 57.33 -45.12 -11.74
N ILE A 869 57.90 -44.60 -12.84
CA ILE A 869 57.23 -43.76 -13.84
C ILE A 869 55.82 -44.30 -14.16
N PHE A 870 55.66 -45.62 -14.26
CA PHE A 870 54.37 -46.28 -14.50
C PHE A 870 53.28 -46.01 -13.44
N GLU A 871 53.60 -45.89 -12.14
CA GLU A 871 52.58 -45.55 -11.12
C GLU A 871 52.13 -44.09 -11.23
N GLN A 872 53.01 -43.17 -11.65
CA GLN A 872 52.64 -41.78 -11.90
C GLN A 872 51.84 -41.61 -13.19
N THR A 873 52.22 -42.31 -14.26
CA THR A 873 51.46 -42.34 -15.52
C THR A 873 50.07 -42.93 -15.32
N ALA A 874 49.94 -43.99 -14.52
CA ALA A 874 48.64 -44.57 -14.17
C ALA A 874 47.76 -43.61 -13.35
N ARG A 875 48.34 -42.80 -12.45
CA ARG A 875 47.60 -41.76 -11.70
C ARG A 875 47.15 -40.64 -12.62
N LEU A 876 47.98 -40.24 -13.58
CA LEU A 876 47.63 -39.22 -14.59
C LEU A 876 46.46 -39.67 -15.47
N ILE A 877 46.41 -40.94 -15.86
CA ILE A 877 45.27 -41.51 -16.61
C ILE A 877 44.00 -41.61 -15.74
N MET A 878 44.13 -41.82 -14.42
CA MET A 878 43.03 -41.91 -13.45
C MET A 878 42.60 -40.57 -12.84
N THR A 879 43.03 -39.46 -13.45
CA THR A 879 42.72 -38.09 -13.02
C THR A 879 41.21 -37.83 -13.11
N VAL A 880 40.55 -38.26 -14.18
CA VAL A 880 39.09 -38.07 -14.34
C VAL A 880 38.36 -39.02 -13.39
N LYS A 881 37.63 -38.51 -12.40
CA LYS A 881 36.85 -39.36 -11.47
C LYS A 881 35.42 -39.56 -11.94
N ASN A 882 34.78 -38.47 -12.33
CA ASN A 882 33.43 -38.50 -12.86
C ASN A 882 33.29 -37.44 -13.97
N ALA A 883 32.36 -37.69 -14.87
CA ALA A 883 31.86 -36.69 -15.80
C ALA A 883 30.34 -36.81 -15.88
N SER A 884 29.66 -35.68 -15.96
CA SER A 884 28.22 -35.61 -16.20
C SER A 884 27.95 -34.70 -17.39
N LEU A 885 27.02 -35.14 -18.22
CA LEU A 885 26.56 -34.44 -19.41
C LEU A 885 25.04 -34.28 -19.31
N THR A 886 24.55 -33.07 -19.40
CA THR A 886 23.12 -32.78 -19.48
C THR A 886 22.87 -32.00 -20.76
N TYR A 887 22.07 -32.58 -21.64
CA TYR A 887 21.51 -31.90 -22.81
C TYR A 887 20.03 -31.69 -22.56
N THR A 888 19.56 -30.45 -22.68
CA THR A 888 18.14 -30.09 -22.59
C THR A 888 17.76 -29.27 -23.82
N GLU A 889 16.73 -29.69 -24.54
CA GLU A 889 16.15 -28.97 -25.65
C GLU A 889 14.66 -28.73 -25.36
N ASN A 890 14.25 -27.47 -25.33
CA ASN A 890 12.87 -27.06 -25.17
C ASN A 890 12.43 -26.31 -26.43
N GLN A 891 11.32 -26.71 -27.00
CA GLN A 891 10.72 -26.06 -28.15
C GLN A 891 9.25 -25.78 -27.83
N GLY A 892 8.69 -24.72 -28.42
CA GLY A 892 7.28 -24.40 -28.24
C GLY A 892 6.71 -23.56 -29.37
N THR A 893 5.44 -23.81 -29.70
CA THR A 893 4.70 -23.14 -30.76
C THR A 893 3.38 -22.61 -30.19
N ILE A 894 3.01 -21.37 -30.55
CA ILE A 894 1.73 -20.74 -30.23
C ILE A 894 1.04 -20.35 -31.53
N LEU A 895 -0.17 -20.85 -31.76
CA LEU A 895 -1.00 -20.54 -32.93
C LEU A 895 -2.35 -19.95 -32.47
N PRO A 896 -2.58 -18.65 -32.68
CA PRO A 896 -3.88 -18.01 -32.46
C PRO A 896 -4.79 -18.18 -33.69
N GLY A 897 -6.10 -18.00 -33.50
CA GLY A 897 -7.09 -18.08 -34.59
C GLY A 897 -7.59 -19.48 -34.92
N TYR A 898 -7.34 -20.49 -34.09
CA TYR A 898 -7.77 -21.87 -34.29
C TYR A 898 -9.29 -22.05 -34.16
N ASN A 899 -9.98 -22.55 -35.18
CA ASN A 899 -11.45 -22.61 -35.21
C ASN A 899 -12.05 -23.80 -34.43
N ASP A 900 -11.32 -24.89 -34.29
CA ASP A 900 -11.84 -26.15 -33.72
C ASP A 900 -11.83 -26.18 -32.18
N SER A 901 -12.65 -27.08 -31.60
CA SER A 901 -12.72 -27.33 -30.15
C SER A 901 -12.19 -28.73 -29.77
N PRO A 902 -11.45 -28.86 -28.65
CA PRO A 902 -10.87 -30.13 -28.22
C PRO A 902 -11.93 -31.06 -27.64
N TYR A 903 -11.78 -32.35 -27.94
CA TYR A 903 -12.56 -33.45 -27.42
C TYR A 903 -11.65 -34.40 -26.62
N LEU A 904 -11.19 -35.50 -27.21
CA LEU A 904 -10.35 -36.51 -26.56
C LEU A 904 -8.89 -36.33 -26.99
N LEU A 905 -7.95 -36.43 -26.03
CA LEU A 905 -6.52 -36.20 -26.27
C LEU A 905 -6.21 -34.86 -26.96
N GLY A 906 -7.04 -33.82 -26.77
CA GLY A 906 -6.82 -32.50 -27.36
C GLY A 906 -7.16 -32.36 -28.86
N MET A 907 -7.64 -33.43 -29.50
CA MET A 907 -8.09 -33.43 -30.91
C MET A 907 -9.56 -33.03 -31.04
N ASN A 908 -9.97 -32.60 -32.23
CA ASN A 908 -11.38 -32.38 -32.55
C ASN A 908 -12.20 -33.69 -32.56
N ARG A 909 -13.54 -33.59 -32.70
CA ARG A 909 -14.43 -34.77 -32.67
C ARG A 909 -14.15 -35.79 -33.78
N ASP A 910 -13.67 -35.32 -34.93
CA ASP A 910 -13.33 -36.15 -36.09
C ASP A 910 -11.91 -36.73 -36.01
N PHE A 911 -11.17 -36.46 -34.92
CA PHE A 911 -9.78 -36.89 -34.71
C PHE A 911 -8.83 -36.52 -35.87
N SER A 912 -9.06 -35.38 -36.52
CA SER A 912 -8.27 -34.88 -37.66
C SER A 912 -7.39 -33.68 -37.30
N ASN A 913 -7.94 -32.69 -36.60
CA ASN A 913 -7.27 -31.43 -36.25
C ASN A 913 -6.98 -31.36 -34.74
N PRO A 914 -5.86 -30.76 -34.28
CA PRO A 914 -4.71 -30.27 -35.04
C PRO A 914 -3.73 -31.36 -35.49
N GLY A 915 -4.04 -32.62 -35.19
CA GLY A 915 -3.22 -33.79 -35.49
C GLY A 915 -2.45 -34.28 -34.26
N LEU A 916 -2.28 -35.60 -34.15
CA LEU A 916 -1.58 -36.24 -33.01
C LEU A 916 -0.15 -35.73 -32.83
N GLY A 917 0.54 -35.42 -33.94
CA GLY A 917 1.88 -34.84 -33.89
C GLY A 917 1.91 -33.52 -33.12
N PHE A 918 1.09 -32.55 -33.52
CA PHE A 918 1.02 -31.25 -32.85
C PHE A 918 0.48 -31.36 -31.42
N VAL A 919 -0.39 -32.32 -31.15
CA VAL A 919 -0.92 -32.57 -29.80
C VAL A 919 0.14 -33.17 -28.86
N PHE A 920 1.11 -33.93 -29.40
CA PHE A 920 2.20 -34.59 -28.67
C PHE A 920 3.59 -33.97 -28.90
N GLY A 921 3.66 -32.70 -29.26
CA GLY A 921 4.94 -31.98 -29.19
C GLY A 921 5.59 -31.68 -30.52
N GLN A 922 5.07 -32.16 -31.65
CA GLN A 922 5.70 -31.94 -32.95
C GLN A 922 5.83 -30.43 -33.23
N GLN A 923 7.04 -30.00 -33.52
CA GLN A 923 7.36 -28.62 -33.85
C GLN A 923 7.64 -28.55 -35.35
N ASP A 924 6.72 -27.93 -36.09
CA ASP A 924 6.90 -27.60 -37.50
C ASP A 924 6.93 -26.07 -37.62
N PRO A 925 8.04 -25.47 -38.09
CA PRO A 925 8.14 -24.03 -38.32
C PRO A 925 7.06 -23.48 -39.28
N ASN A 926 6.50 -24.33 -40.16
CA ASN A 926 5.46 -23.95 -41.12
C ASN A 926 4.06 -24.42 -40.71
N PHE A 927 3.85 -24.74 -39.41
CA PHE A 927 2.57 -25.24 -38.94
C PHE A 927 1.42 -24.25 -39.18
N ALA A 928 1.66 -22.94 -39.10
CA ALA A 928 0.65 -21.92 -39.38
C ALA A 928 0.08 -22.01 -40.81
N ARG A 929 0.95 -22.19 -41.81
CA ARG A 929 0.54 -22.39 -43.22
C ARG A 929 -0.21 -23.71 -43.40
N THR A 930 0.30 -24.79 -42.81
CA THR A 930 -0.38 -26.10 -42.83
C THR A 930 -1.78 -26.03 -42.20
N ALA A 931 -1.94 -25.24 -41.14
CA ALA A 931 -3.22 -25.01 -40.48
C ALA A 931 -4.17 -24.18 -41.35
N ALA A 932 -3.66 -23.15 -42.05
CA ALA A 932 -4.44 -22.39 -43.03
C ALA A 932 -4.92 -23.27 -44.19
N ASP A 933 -4.02 -24.04 -44.81
CA ASP A 933 -4.33 -24.93 -45.93
C ASP A 933 -5.37 -26.00 -45.60
N ARG A 934 -5.42 -26.42 -44.33
CA ARG A 934 -6.40 -27.39 -43.80
C ARG A 934 -7.69 -26.75 -43.29
N GLY A 935 -7.86 -25.44 -43.43
CA GLY A 935 -9.04 -24.72 -42.97
C GLY A 935 -9.21 -24.74 -41.44
N MET A 936 -8.10 -24.79 -40.69
CA MET A 936 -8.09 -24.84 -39.21
C MET A 936 -8.07 -23.46 -38.55
N LEU A 937 -7.98 -22.38 -39.35
CA LEU A 937 -7.86 -21.01 -38.88
C LEU A 937 -9.08 -20.17 -39.27
N GLU A 938 -9.53 -19.32 -38.36
CA GLU A 938 -10.55 -18.30 -38.61
C GLU A 938 -9.99 -17.19 -39.51
N GLN A 939 -10.79 -16.78 -40.50
CA GLN A 939 -10.42 -15.76 -41.49
C GLN A 939 -10.64 -14.35 -40.91
N VAL A 940 -9.68 -13.88 -40.10
CA VAL A 940 -9.79 -12.62 -39.35
C VAL A 940 -8.62 -11.69 -39.63
N SER A 941 -8.90 -10.50 -40.14
CA SER A 941 -7.89 -9.47 -40.47
C SER A 941 -7.39 -8.67 -39.26
N VAL A 942 -8.10 -8.72 -38.14
CA VAL A 942 -7.79 -8.01 -36.88
C VAL A 942 -7.11 -8.88 -35.82
N GLN A 943 -6.49 -10.01 -36.21
CA GLN A 943 -5.73 -10.86 -35.28
C GLN A 943 -4.47 -10.12 -34.78
N ASN A 944 -4.47 -9.77 -33.50
CA ASN A 944 -3.40 -9.03 -32.84
C ASN A 944 -2.48 -9.92 -32.00
N VAL A 945 -2.75 -11.22 -31.89
CA VAL A 945 -1.84 -12.18 -31.26
C VAL A 945 -0.92 -12.76 -32.33
N PRO A 946 0.42 -12.64 -32.18
CA PRO A 946 1.35 -13.21 -33.16
C PRO A 946 1.46 -14.74 -33.03
N TYR A 947 1.64 -15.42 -34.16
CA TYR A 947 2.19 -16.77 -34.19
C TYR A 947 3.63 -16.71 -33.70
N SER A 948 4.02 -17.62 -32.80
CA SER A 948 5.38 -17.64 -32.28
C SER A 948 5.93 -19.05 -32.11
N THR A 949 7.22 -19.19 -32.40
CA THR A 949 7.99 -20.41 -32.20
C THR A 949 9.23 -20.11 -31.37
N THR A 950 9.50 -20.95 -30.40
CA THR A 950 10.63 -20.82 -29.48
C THR A 950 11.44 -22.10 -29.49
N ARG A 951 12.77 -21.98 -29.42
CA ARG A 951 13.71 -23.08 -29.31
C ARG A 951 14.84 -22.69 -28.39
N SER A 952 15.03 -23.46 -27.33
CA SER A 952 16.09 -23.26 -26.35
C SER A 952 16.86 -24.56 -26.18
N THR A 953 18.18 -24.53 -26.39
CA THR A 953 19.07 -25.66 -26.15
C THR A 953 20.08 -25.28 -25.08
N ASN A 954 20.19 -26.13 -24.07
CA ASN A 954 21.13 -26.00 -22.97
C ASN A 954 21.97 -27.27 -22.90
N PHE A 955 23.27 -27.09 -23.03
CA PHE A 955 24.24 -28.16 -22.85
C PHE A 955 25.11 -27.82 -21.65
N ASN A 956 25.14 -28.71 -20.67
CA ASN A 956 25.97 -28.59 -19.48
C ASN A 956 26.85 -29.83 -19.32
N GLY A 957 28.15 -29.65 -19.41
CA GLY A 957 29.16 -30.66 -19.14
C GLY A 957 29.91 -30.32 -17.86
N ARG A 958 30.05 -31.29 -16.95
CA ARG A 958 30.90 -31.16 -15.76
C ARG A 958 31.83 -32.36 -15.66
N ALA A 959 33.10 -32.13 -15.38
CA ALA A 959 34.07 -33.19 -15.10
C ALA A 959 34.86 -32.87 -13.83
N ASN A 960 34.97 -33.83 -12.91
CA ASN A 960 35.87 -33.69 -11.76
C ASN A 960 37.17 -34.43 -12.04
N LEU A 961 38.26 -33.66 -11.99
CA LEU A 961 39.63 -34.10 -12.15
C LEU A 961 40.33 -34.07 -10.78
N GLU A 962 40.99 -35.15 -10.40
CA GLU A 962 41.83 -35.25 -9.20
C GLU A 962 43.22 -35.73 -9.61
N PRO A 963 44.08 -34.84 -10.14
CA PRO A 963 45.42 -35.22 -10.60
C PRO A 963 46.34 -35.60 -9.43
N ILE A 964 46.17 -34.94 -8.27
CA ILE A 964 46.86 -35.25 -7.01
C ILE A 964 45.85 -35.26 -5.84
N ARG A 965 46.18 -35.92 -4.73
CA ARG A 965 45.25 -36.24 -3.63
C ARG A 965 44.55 -35.04 -2.99
N ASP A 966 45.22 -33.88 -2.98
CA ASP A 966 44.74 -32.67 -2.31
C ASP A 966 44.34 -31.56 -3.30
N LEU A 967 44.30 -31.86 -4.62
CA LEU A 967 43.86 -30.93 -5.66
C LEU A 967 42.69 -31.53 -6.44
N ARG A 968 41.53 -30.90 -6.30
CA ARG A 968 40.34 -31.20 -7.11
C ARG A 968 40.09 -30.04 -8.07
N VAL A 969 40.09 -30.34 -9.36
CA VAL A 969 39.78 -29.40 -10.43
C VAL A 969 38.42 -29.77 -11.01
N GLU A 970 37.45 -28.87 -10.91
CA GLU A 970 36.15 -29.04 -11.54
C GLU A 970 36.14 -28.26 -12.86
N LEU A 971 35.98 -28.98 -13.97
CA LEU A 971 35.77 -28.38 -15.28
C LEU A 971 34.27 -28.29 -15.53
N ASN A 972 33.79 -27.09 -15.85
CA ASN A 972 32.40 -26.83 -16.21
C ASN A 972 32.37 -26.25 -17.63
N MET A 973 31.48 -26.77 -18.47
CA MET A 973 31.22 -26.30 -19.84
C MET A 973 29.73 -26.07 -19.99
N THR A 974 29.33 -24.85 -20.32
CA THR A 974 27.94 -24.49 -20.55
C THR A 974 27.78 -23.87 -21.94
N ARG A 975 26.77 -24.32 -22.68
CA ARG A 975 26.35 -23.69 -23.93
C ARG A 975 24.84 -23.53 -23.87
N ASN A 976 24.41 -22.27 -23.88
CA ASN A 976 23.01 -21.89 -23.94
C ASN A 976 22.75 -21.24 -25.29
N PHE A 977 21.73 -21.70 -26.00
CA PHE A 977 21.25 -21.10 -27.23
C PHE A 977 19.74 -20.96 -27.13
N ALA A 978 19.21 -19.79 -27.44
CA ALA A 978 17.78 -19.53 -27.46
C ALA A 978 17.42 -18.73 -28.72
N GLN A 979 16.35 -19.16 -29.38
CA GLN A 979 15.77 -18.51 -30.53
C GLN A 979 14.27 -18.35 -30.28
N SER A 980 13.73 -17.16 -30.56
CA SER A 980 12.30 -16.87 -30.52
C SER A 980 11.96 -16.14 -31.81
N ASN A 981 11.11 -16.74 -32.63
CA ASN A 981 10.57 -16.13 -33.83
C ASN A 981 9.10 -15.79 -33.56
N SER A 982 8.67 -14.59 -33.96
CA SER A 982 7.27 -14.16 -33.85
C SER A 982 6.86 -13.44 -35.13
N GLU A 983 5.70 -13.79 -35.66
CA GLU A 983 5.13 -13.18 -36.86
C GLU A 983 3.62 -12.99 -36.70
N PHE A 984 3.07 -11.95 -37.32
CA PHE A 984 1.62 -11.79 -37.41
C PHE A 984 1.12 -12.58 -38.62
N PHE A 985 0.47 -13.71 -38.35
CA PHE A 985 -0.14 -14.57 -39.36
C PHE A 985 -1.65 -14.36 -39.33
N ARG A 986 -2.22 -13.70 -40.35
CA ARG A 986 -3.61 -13.19 -40.31
C ARG A 986 -4.20 -13.10 -41.72
N TRP A 987 -5.49 -13.34 -41.82
CA TRP A 987 -6.20 -13.25 -43.08
C TRP A 987 -6.15 -11.83 -43.66
N ASN A 988 -5.86 -11.71 -44.95
CA ASN A 988 -5.89 -10.46 -45.67
C ASN A 988 -7.02 -10.47 -46.70
N ASP A 989 -8.06 -9.67 -46.41
CA ASP A 989 -9.27 -9.55 -47.23
C ASP A 989 -9.00 -9.13 -48.68
N SER A 990 -7.87 -8.44 -48.94
CA SER A 990 -7.52 -7.96 -50.30
C SER A 990 -6.95 -9.05 -51.20
N ILE A 991 -6.26 -10.04 -50.64
CA ILE A 991 -5.62 -11.14 -51.39
C ILE A 991 -6.32 -12.49 -51.19
N GLN A 992 -7.31 -12.56 -50.29
CA GLN A 992 -8.02 -13.78 -49.91
C GLN A 992 -7.05 -14.90 -49.48
N ASP A 993 -6.05 -14.55 -48.69
CA ASP A 993 -5.01 -15.46 -48.19
C ASP A 993 -4.46 -14.98 -46.82
N PHE A 994 -3.74 -15.85 -46.11
CA PHE A 994 -3.14 -15.60 -44.77
C PHE A 994 -1.72 -15.02 -44.79
#